data_AF-A0A3D3IYD8-F1
#
_entry.id   AF-A0A3D3IYD8-F1
#
_cell.length_a   1.000
_cell.length_b   1.000
_cell.length_c   1.000
_cell.angle_alpha   90.00
_cell.angle_beta   90.00
_cell.angle_gamma   90.00
#
_symmetry.space_group_name_H-M   'P 1'
#
loop_
_entity.id
_entity.type
_entity.pdbx_description
1 polymer ?
#
loop_
_entity_poly.entity_id
_entity_poly.type
_entity_poly.pdbx_seq_one_letter_code
_entity_poly.pdbx_strand_id
1 'polypeptide(L)'
;MCMSLTMYFYLNKTHAKSPYFFKLTSAVGYAFCGFVLVLYITNQWVDIAVFFPLIMYFYDKLITEGRMTGYIITLAVTIIASYYLGFMILIFLFLYTGLKMVTGYLFDGKRAQAQECVSLPAVPEAETTIITMPAVSEAPVTCEESAETGGSLEDAGLQPAKIVREADGEYGEIQAVTEEAPGTETDKKKKFSLKKPDFTKFRRSAESRAEKASKKPRVKVARSLPDLNLARLGLGTLISLCLSAFILIPQLRQMLTSARFKNGSGEEAVGIIGKYMAILKHVHGDYTTRWWSLLGLSLAAALIVSGIIRFRKDHKMVFTSITLILLMVLELFFESINLIWHFGSYIQYPIRNGFIIYFVFAYLACYYAGELYGEGGPEAGSAGVEADDPWVKYNEKWYFGFLFTLITFLIFVGIYRAHAGMPLRSVFHMTSAIMVITFIFYMILLNARALNKPLHGFRKKTGENESTQEPEKVRTFHPSYKWAAGVLAFELLCFGFLLFGKPDFITGYTEEPEQNGDFIYISEQLKNDFYFEPEYLARVKNPDETLNANYGFILSRAALSNWTHMIAPGEQDGAYSWGYSVQFTRLLDAGGTVFTDALLGVRNVISTVPMDERLYELVDETEVNIKRGSDEKATYYMYKPRYTLPFGIKLKGIDDKFTEDANIVKAHNSIYRSITGPDDDIAYWIVRDDNASADDVSTETASVNGSKQVDASFKIGKETAVYLLGAGKDTEYANSTITVERGDDSFTANVPTIGDTGNIYYPAHFNNNAVYLGTYENEDVKVSVSMDGEKGDYYEVDIIGIDLAAMDSLCETYTEPLDEHIDIGKNAVTFTQA
;
A
#
# COMPACT_ATOMS: atom_id res chain seq x y z
N MET A 1 10.61 -19.41 -0.02
CA MET A 1 10.30 -20.64 -0.80
C MET A 1 8.85 -20.69 -1.30
N CYS A 2 7.84 -20.64 -0.43
CA CYS A 2 6.43 -20.92 -0.81
C CYS A 2 5.91 -20.06 -1.98
N MET A 3 6.25 -18.78 -2.06
CA MET A 3 5.93 -17.90 -3.19
C MET A 3 6.37 -18.46 -4.55
N SER A 4 7.61 -18.98 -4.64
CA SER A 4 8.10 -19.57 -5.89
C SER A 4 7.36 -20.86 -6.24
N LEU A 5 6.92 -21.63 -5.24
CA LEU A 5 6.12 -22.83 -5.47
C LEU A 5 4.73 -22.48 -6.00
N THR A 6 4.03 -21.52 -5.39
CA THR A 6 2.68 -21.11 -5.83
C THR A 6 2.71 -20.37 -7.16
N MET A 7 3.71 -19.52 -7.40
CA MET A 7 3.89 -18.84 -8.69
C MET A 7 4.30 -19.80 -9.81
N TYR A 8 5.23 -20.73 -9.55
CA TYR A 8 5.58 -21.76 -10.54
C TYR A 8 4.38 -22.66 -10.85
N PHE A 9 3.58 -23.04 -9.84
CA PHE A 9 2.35 -23.79 -10.02
C PHE A 9 1.35 -23.04 -10.93
N TYR A 10 1.11 -21.75 -10.66
CA TYR A 10 0.26 -20.91 -11.50
C TYR A 10 0.78 -20.87 -12.95
N LEU A 11 2.02 -20.41 -13.15
CA LEU A 11 2.62 -20.24 -14.47
C LEU A 11 2.69 -21.55 -15.27
N ASN A 12 2.92 -22.69 -14.63
CA ASN A 12 2.96 -23.99 -15.30
C ASN A 12 1.56 -24.55 -15.62
N LYS A 13 0.49 -24.04 -14.99
CA LYS A 13 -0.90 -24.39 -15.34
C LYS A 13 -1.53 -23.43 -16.35
N THR A 14 -1.11 -22.17 -16.41
CA THR A 14 -1.65 -21.16 -17.34
C THR A 14 -0.82 -21.01 -18.63
N HIS A 15 0.51 -21.13 -18.55
CA HIS A 15 1.42 -20.95 -19.69
C HIS A 15 2.16 -22.24 -20.03
N ALA A 16 1.42 -23.31 -20.34
CA ALA A 16 1.98 -24.62 -20.69
C ALA A 16 3.05 -24.53 -21.81
N LYS A 17 2.78 -23.77 -22.88
CA LYS A 17 3.71 -23.47 -23.99
C LYS A 17 5.05 -22.86 -23.55
N SER A 18 5.09 -22.16 -22.41
CA SER A 18 6.26 -21.39 -22.00
C SER A 18 7.41 -22.32 -21.58
N PRO A 19 8.64 -22.14 -22.08
CA PRO A 19 9.78 -22.96 -21.69
C PRO A 19 9.98 -23.00 -20.17
N TYR A 20 10.43 -24.15 -19.65
CA TYR A 20 10.67 -24.38 -18.23
C TYR A 20 11.53 -23.26 -17.59
N PHE A 21 12.58 -22.81 -18.30
CA PHE A 21 13.46 -21.74 -17.85
C PHE A 21 12.71 -20.47 -17.43
N PHE A 22 11.83 -19.94 -18.28
CA PHE A 22 11.14 -18.69 -18.00
C PHE A 22 10.12 -18.82 -16.87
N LYS A 23 9.41 -19.96 -16.80
CA LYS A 23 8.51 -20.27 -15.68
C LYS A 23 9.26 -20.36 -14.34
N LEU A 24 10.45 -20.98 -14.34
CA LEU A 24 11.30 -21.06 -13.15
C LEU A 24 11.87 -19.70 -12.75
N THR A 25 12.47 -18.94 -13.67
CA THR A 25 13.09 -17.64 -13.36
C THR A 25 12.06 -16.61 -12.90
N SER A 26 10.89 -16.54 -13.54
CA SER A 26 9.80 -15.68 -13.09
C SER A 26 9.26 -16.08 -11.71
N ALA A 27 9.22 -17.37 -11.36
CA ALA A 27 8.78 -17.83 -10.05
C ALA A 27 9.83 -17.64 -8.94
N VAL A 28 11.13 -17.76 -9.25
CA VAL A 28 12.21 -17.42 -8.32
C VAL A 28 12.23 -15.90 -8.10
N GLY A 29 12.24 -15.12 -9.18
CA GLY A 29 12.23 -13.65 -9.13
C GLY A 29 11.01 -13.08 -8.41
N TYR A 30 9.85 -13.73 -8.46
CA TYR A 30 8.68 -13.34 -7.68
C TYR A 30 8.91 -13.41 -6.16
N ALA A 31 9.68 -14.38 -5.67
CA ALA A 31 10.03 -14.50 -4.25
C ALA A 31 11.17 -13.57 -3.81
N PHE A 32 11.83 -12.91 -4.75
CA PHE A 32 12.89 -11.90 -4.53
C PHE A 32 12.55 -10.60 -5.29
N CYS A 33 11.26 -10.30 -5.44
CA CYS A 33 10.81 -9.09 -6.11
C CYS A 33 11.01 -7.87 -5.20
N GLY A 34 10.99 -6.68 -5.79
CA GLY A 34 11.09 -5.40 -5.07
C GLY A 34 10.21 -5.30 -3.82
N PHE A 35 8.95 -5.78 -3.90
CA PHE A 35 8.06 -5.88 -2.75
C PHE A 35 8.68 -6.70 -1.60
N VAL A 36 9.15 -7.92 -1.85
CA VAL A 36 9.73 -8.78 -0.79
C VAL A 36 11.04 -8.19 -0.26
N LEU A 37 11.91 -7.71 -1.15
CA LEU A 37 13.22 -7.16 -0.78
C LEU A 37 13.09 -5.92 0.13
N VAL A 38 12.09 -5.08 -0.11
CA VAL A 38 11.84 -3.85 0.66
C VAL A 38 11.02 -4.12 1.94
N LEU A 39 10.19 -5.16 1.97
CA LEU A 39 9.19 -5.40 3.04
C LEU A 39 9.42 -6.67 3.87
N TYR A 40 10.57 -7.35 3.74
CA TYR A 40 10.84 -8.59 4.48
C TYR A 40 10.80 -8.42 6.01
N ILE A 41 11.12 -7.22 6.53
CA ILE A 41 11.01 -6.90 7.96
C ILE A 41 9.55 -6.88 8.44
N THR A 42 8.62 -6.44 7.59
CA THR A 42 7.16 -6.45 7.85
C THR A 42 6.54 -7.77 7.40
N ASN A 43 7.02 -8.89 7.97
CA ASN A 43 6.67 -10.25 7.57
C ASN A 43 5.15 -10.52 7.43
N GLN A 44 4.32 -9.85 8.24
CA GLN A 44 2.85 -9.85 8.13
C GLN A 44 2.27 -9.54 6.73
N TRP A 45 3.02 -8.90 5.84
CA TRP A 45 2.61 -8.58 4.47
C TRP A 45 3.11 -9.61 3.44
N VAL A 46 4.14 -10.36 3.79
CA VAL A 46 4.85 -11.30 2.91
C VAL A 46 3.99 -12.53 2.61
N ASP A 47 3.25 -13.06 3.59
CA ASP A 47 2.40 -14.25 3.41
C ASP A 47 1.32 -14.08 2.31
N ILE A 48 0.79 -12.87 2.12
CA ILE A 48 -0.26 -12.59 1.14
C ILE A 48 0.21 -12.85 -0.30
N ALA A 49 1.49 -12.56 -0.60
CA ALA A 49 2.08 -12.88 -1.89
C ALA A 49 2.34 -14.39 -2.08
N VAL A 50 2.29 -15.23 -1.03
CA VAL A 50 2.23 -16.70 -1.20
C VAL A 50 0.87 -17.11 -1.77
N PHE A 51 -0.22 -16.52 -1.26
CA PHE A 51 -1.60 -16.86 -1.67
C PHE A 51 -1.98 -16.28 -3.04
N PHE A 52 -1.47 -15.10 -3.41
CA PHE A 52 -1.94 -14.38 -4.60
C PHE A 52 -1.91 -15.18 -5.92
N PRO A 53 -0.85 -15.95 -6.27
CA PRO A 53 -0.86 -16.81 -7.45
C PRO A 53 -1.93 -17.94 -7.40
N LEU A 54 -2.33 -18.38 -6.20
CA LEU A 54 -3.41 -19.36 -6.02
C LEU A 54 -4.79 -18.72 -6.19
N ILE A 55 -4.98 -17.49 -5.67
CA ILE A 55 -6.19 -16.68 -5.94
C ILE A 55 -6.36 -16.52 -7.44
N MET A 56 -5.28 -16.18 -8.16
CA MET A 56 -5.32 -16.01 -9.61
C MET A 56 -5.56 -17.32 -10.38
N TYR A 57 -4.98 -18.44 -9.93
CA TYR A 57 -5.31 -19.77 -10.47
C TYR A 57 -6.81 -20.07 -10.35
N PHE A 58 -7.39 -19.87 -9.16
CA PHE A 58 -8.80 -20.18 -8.93
C PHE A 58 -9.75 -19.13 -9.51
N TYR A 59 -9.34 -17.88 -9.65
CA TYR A 59 -10.04 -16.85 -10.42
C TYR A 59 -10.17 -17.28 -11.88
N ASP A 60 -9.07 -17.67 -12.54
CA ASP A 60 -9.14 -18.12 -13.94
C ASP A 60 -10.00 -19.40 -14.06
N LYS A 61 -10.01 -20.29 -13.05
CA LYS A 61 -10.93 -21.45 -12.98
C LYS A 61 -12.40 -21.08 -12.71
N LEU A 62 -12.68 -20.01 -11.96
CA LEU A 62 -14.03 -19.47 -11.80
C LEU A 62 -14.53 -18.90 -13.13
N ILE A 63 -13.72 -18.08 -13.80
CA ILE A 63 -14.08 -17.44 -15.07
C ILE A 63 -14.25 -18.45 -16.22
N THR A 64 -13.38 -19.46 -16.30
CA THR A 64 -13.43 -20.47 -17.39
C THR A 64 -14.35 -21.65 -17.12
N GLU A 65 -14.31 -22.25 -15.92
CA GLU A 65 -15.04 -23.49 -15.59
C GLU A 65 -16.27 -23.24 -14.68
N GLY A 66 -16.50 -22.00 -14.21
CA GLY A 66 -17.58 -21.68 -13.28
C GLY A 66 -17.33 -22.14 -11.83
N ARG A 67 -16.13 -22.65 -11.52
CA ARG A 67 -15.80 -23.30 -10.24
C ARG A 67 -15.42 -22.29 -9.15
N MET A 68 -16.39 -21.92 -8.32
CA MET A 68 -16.22 -20.85 -7.31
C MET A 68 -15.41 -21.26 -6.07
N THR A 69 -15.46 -22.53 -5.64
CA THR A 69 -15.04 -22.95 -4.28
C THR A 69 -13.59 -22.60 -3.94
N GLY A 70 -12.64 -22.84 -4.84
CA GLY A 70 -11.23 -22.52 -4.59
C GLY A 70 -10.96 -21.02 -4.48
N TYR A 71 -11.65 -20.21 -5.30
CA TYR A 71 -11.55 -18.76 -5.26
C TYR A 71 -12.08 -18.23 -3.93
N ILE A 72 -13.27 -18.70 -3.50
CA ILE A 72 -13.88 -18.35 -2.21
C ILE A 72 -12.91 -18.64 -1.05
N ILE A 73 -12.36 -19.86 -0.99
CA ILE A 73 -11.47 -20.26 0.11
C ILE A 73 -10.19 -19.41 0.12
N THR A 74 -9.50 -19.29 -1.02
CA THR A 74 -8.24 -18.51 -1.07
C THR A 74 -8.45 -17.02 -0.78
N LEU A 75 -9.53 -16.41 -1.27
CA LEU A 75 -9.83 -15.01 -1.00
C LEU A 75 -10.26 -14.77 0.45
N ALA A 76 -11.10 -15.64 1.03
CA ALA A 76 -11.49 -15.54 2.44
C ALA A 76 -10.27 -15.66 3.37
N VAL A 77 -9.40 -16.65 3.15
CA VAL A 77 -8.14 -16.82 3.91
C VAL A 77 -7.22 -15.60 3.75
N THR A 78 -7.15 -15.02 2.55
CA THR A 78 -6.34 -13.81 2.28
C THR A 78 -6.85 -12.60 3.06
N ILE A 79 -8.17 -12.37 3.10
CA ILE A 79 -8.77 -11.25 3.84
C ILE A 79 -8.69 -11.48 5.36
N ILE A 80 -8.75 -12.74 5.82
CA ILE A 80 -8.51 -13.13 7.21
C ILE A 80 -7.06 -12.86 7.64
N ALA A 81 -6.08 -13.16 6.79
CA ALA A 81 -4.66 -12.94 7.07
C ALA A 81 -4.26 -11.45 6.97
N SER A 82 -4.82 -10.71 6.00
CA SER A 82 -4.67 -9.26 5.90
C SER A 82 -5.84 -8.64 5.15
N TYR A 83 -6.76 -8.00 5.88
CA TYR A 83 -7.89 -7.28 5.26
C TYR A 83 -7.40 -6.17 4.31
N TYR A 84 -6.29 -5.52 4.66
CA TYR A 84 -5.68 -4.42 3.95
C TYR A 84 -5.12 -4.83 2.57
N LEU A 85 -4.29 -5.88 2.53
CA LEU A 85 -3.78 -6.41 1.26
C LEU A 85 -4.84 -7.20 0.49
N GLY A 86 -5.80 -7.80 1.20
CA GLY A 86 -7.01 -8.37 0.61
C GLY A 86 -7.82 -7.32 -0.18
N PHE A 87 -7.96 -6.09 0.35
CA PHE A 87 -8.60 -4.97 -0.36
C PHE A 87 -7.83 -4.55 -1.61
N MET A 88 -6.49 -4.44 -1.55
CA MET A 88 -5.66 -4.20 -2.74
C MET A 88 -5.85 -5.30 -3.81
N ILE A 89 -5.93 -6.57 -3.40
CA ILE A 89 -6.22 -7.69 -4.30
C ILE A 89 -7.63 -7.58 -4.92
N LEU A 90 -8.63 -7.07 -4.18
CA LEU A 90 -9.97 -6.80 -4.73
C LEU A 90 -9.95 -5.67 -5.78
N ILE A 91 -9.19 -4.59 -5.55
CA ILE A 91 -8.97 -3.54 -6.57
C ILE A 91 -8.34 -4.15 -7.83
N PHE A 92 -7.27 -4.94 -7.69
CA PHE A 92 -6.63 -5.59 -8.83
C PHE A 92 -7.60 -6.51 -9.59
N LEU A 93 -8.35 -7.36 -8.90
CA LEU A 93 -9.30 -8.28 -9.51
C LEU A 93 -10.40 -7.52 -10.27
N PHE A 94 -10.90 -6.41 -9.72
CA PHE A 94 -11.86 -5.53 -10.40
C PHE A 94 -11.26 -4.94 -11.69
N LEU A 95 -10.08 -4.32 -11.62
CA LEU A 95 -9.39 -3.71 -12.77
C LEU A 95 -9.05 -4.76 -13.85
N TYR A 96 -8.55 -5.92 -13.45
CA TYR A 96 -8.19 -7.03 -14.34
C TYR A 96 -9.40 -7.65 -15.03
N THR A 97 -10.52 -7.81 -14.30
CA THR A 97 -11.80 -8.27 -14.87
C THR A 97 -12.34 -7.23 -15.87
N GLY A 98 -12.35 -5.95 -15.48
CA GLY A 98 -12.77 -4.85 -16.34
C GLY A 98 -11.95 -4.77 -17.63
N LEU A 99 -10.63 -4.90 -17.55
CA LEU A 99 -9.76 -4.93 -18.73
C LEU A 99 -10.03 -6.16 -19.63
N LYS A 100 -10.23 -7.36 -19.06
CA LYS A 100 -10.64 -8.55 -19.83
C LYS A 100 -11.99 -8.32 -20.55
N MET A 101 -12.94 -7.62 -19.95
CA MET A 101 -14.22 -7.28 -20.60
C MET A 101 -14.07 -6.22 -21.71
N VAL A 102 -13.36 -5.11 -21.44
CA VAL A 102 -13.13 -4.03 -22.41
C VAL A 102 -12.36 -4.53 -23.63
N THR A 103 -11.35 -5.38 -23.44
CA THR A 103 -10.55 -5.96 -24.55
C THR A 103 -11.34 -6.99 -25.36
N GLY A 104 -12.25 -7.74 -24.74
CA GLY A 104 -13.22 -8.56 -25.47
C GLY A 104 -14.13 -7.71 -26.36
N TYR A 105 -14.73 -6.65 -25.79
CA TYR A 105 -15.64 -5.75 -26.51
C TYR A 105 -14.96 -5.04 -27.69
N LEU A 106 -13.79 -4.43 -27.49
CA LEU A 106 -13.11 -3.61 -28.49
C LEU A 106 -12.56 -4.41 -29.69
N PHE A 107 -12.17 -5.67 -29.47
CA PHE A 107 -11.42 -6.45 -30.46
C PHE A 107 -12.14 -7.71 -30.96
N ASP A 108 -12.87 -8.45 -30.13
CA ASP A 108 -13.55 -9.68 -30.58
C ASP A 108 -14.86 -9.35 -31.33
N GLY A 109 -15.57 -8.30 -30.93
CA GLY A 109 -16.80 -7.85 -31.61
C GLY A 109 -16.59 -7.51 -33.10
N LYS A 110 -15.41 -7.01 -33.46
CA LYS A 110 -15.04 -6.71 -34.85
C LYS A 110 -14.81 -7.96 -35.71
N ARG A 111 -14.43 -9.09 -35.10
CA ARG A 111 -14.21 -10.36 -35.81
C ARG A 111 -15.52 -11.02 -36.24
N ALA A 112 -16.55 -10.94 -35.40
CA ALA A 112 -17.88 -11.46 -35.71
C ALA A 112 -18.49 -10.78 -36.95
N GLN A 113 -18.51 -9.44 -36.98
CA GLN A 113 -19.02 -8.67 -38.13
C GLN A 113 -18.21 -8.93 -39.41
N ALA A 114 -16.89 -9.07 -39.31
CA ALA A 114 -16.05 -9.40 -40.45
C ALA A 114 -16.34 -10.80 -41.05
N GLN A 115 -16.73 -11.78 -40.22
CA GLN A 115 -17.14 -13.10 -40.71
C GLN A 115 -18.57 -13.12 -41.29
N GLU A 116 -19.52 -12.38 -40.71
CA GLU A 116 -20.86 -12.25 -41.31
C GLU A 116 -20.78 -11.69 -42.74
N CYS A 117 -20.01 -10.62 -42.96
CA CYS A 117 -19.80 -10.01 -44.29
C CYS A 117 -19.15 -10.94 -45.33
N VAL A 118 -18.42 -11.98 -44.92
CA VAL A 118 -17.79 -12.98 -45.82
C VAL A 118 -18.71 -14.18 -46.07
N SER A 119 -19.79 -14.33 -45.29
CA SER A 119 -20.73 -15.47 -45.34
C SER A 119 -22.02 -15.20 -46.13
N LEU A 120 -22.11 -14.08 -46.85
CA LEU A 120 -23.20 -13.87 -47.82
C LEU A 120 -23.07 -14.89 -48.98
N PRO A 121 -24.12 -15.66 -49.30
CA PRO A 121 -24.07 -16.57 -50.44
C PRO A 121 -23.97 -15.80 -51.75
N ALA A 122 -23.22 -16.33 -52.71
CA ALA A 122 -23.18 -15.77 -54.06
C ALA A 122 -24.60 -15.80 -54.67
N VAL A 123 -25.09 -14.62 -55.07
CA VAL A 123 -26.37 -14.49 -55.76
C VAL A 123 -26.19 -15.03 -57.18
N PRO A 124 -27.02 -15.97 -57.66
CA PRO A 124 -26.99 -16.40 -59.05
C PRO A 124 -27.28 -15.22 -59.98
N GLU A 125 -26.57 -15.12 -61.10
CA GLU A 125 -26.82 -14.08 -62.09
C GLU A 125 -28.24 -14.23 -62.66
N ALA A 126 -29.07 -13.21 -62.46
CA ALA A 126 -30.45 -13.15 -62.93
C ALA A 126 -30.55 -12.16 -64.09
N GLU A 127 -31.15 -12.59 -65.20
CA GLU A 127 -31.14 -11.87 -66.47
C GLU A 127 -31.85 -10.50 -66.39
N THR A 128 -31.21 -9.47 -66.93
CA THR A 128 -31.79 -8.12 -67.04
C THR A 128 -32.94 -8.06 -68.03
N THR A 129 -34.16 -8.33 -67.55
CA THR A 129 -35.40 -7.97 -68.27
C THR A 129 -35.66 -6.47 -68.13
N ILE A 130 -35.44 -5.71 -69.20
CA ILE A 130 -35.71 -4.27 -69.23
C ILE A 130 -37.23 -4.05 -69.34
N ILE A 131 -37.84 -3.41 -68.33
CA ILE A 131 -39.20 -2.88 -68.40
C ILE A 131 -39.11 -1.36 -68.32
N THR A 132 -39.51 -0.68 -69.40
CA THR A 132 -39.57 0.77 -69.48
C THR A 132 -40.87 1.31 -68.86
N MET A 133 -40.78 2.45 -68.16
CA MET A 133 -41.93 3.28 -67.79
C MET A 133 -41.61 4.78 -68.02
N PRO A 134 -42.62 5.60 -68.33
CA PRO A 134 -42.40 6.98 -68.80
C PRO A 134 -42.22 8.01 -67.68
N ALA A 135 -41.83 9.22 -68.07
CA ALA A 135 -41.74 10.41 -67.21
C ALA A 135 -43.10 11.13 -67.05
N VAL A 136 -43.07 12.38 -66.54
CA VAL A 136 -44.19 13.32 -66.22
C VAL A 136 -44.75 13.16 -64.79
N SER A 137 -44.90 14.23 -63.97
CA SER A 137 -44.31 15.58 -63.95
C SER A 137 -44.53 16.28 -62.58
N GLU A 138 -43.95 17.49 -62.44
CA GLU A 138 -44.38 18.62 -61.58
C GLU A 138 -44.34 18.52 -60.04
N ALA A 139 -43.67 19.52 -59.45
CA ALA A 139 -43.80 19.97 -58.05
C ALA A 139 -44.78 21.17 -57.98
N PRO A 140 -45.11 21.77 -56.81
CA PRO A 140 -44.18 22.78 -56.24
C PRO A 140 -44.25 23.07 -54.70
N VAL A 141 -43.11 23.51 -54.11
CA VAL A 141 -43.00 24.66 -53.13
C VAL A 141 -43.70 24.49 -51.74
N THR A 142 -43.31 25.06 -50.59
CA THR A 142 -42.48 26.24 -50.20
C THR A 142 -41.63 25.99 -48.92
N CYS A 143 -40.59 26.82 -48.71
CA CYS A 143 -40.04 27.50 -47.50
C CYS A 143 -40.39 27.03 -46.05
N GLU A 144 -39.62 27.36 -44.99
CA GLU A 144 -38.71 28.51 -44.75
C GLU A 144 -37.33 28.13 -44.14
N GLU A 145 -36.40 29.10 -44.13
CA GLU A 145 -34.99 28.99 -43.72
C GLU A 145 -34.65 29.81 -42.46
N SER A 146 -33.65 29.36 -41.68
CA SER A 146 -32.53 30.17 -41.11
C SER A 146 -31.61 29.22 -40.29
N ALA A 147 -30.29 29.10 -40.47
CA ALA A 147 -29.20 30.11 -40.54
C ALA A 147 -28.94 30.76 -39.16
N GLU A 148 -27.72 30.93 -38.62
CA GLU A 148 -26.31 30.85 -39.11
C GLU A 148 -25.40 30.18 -38.01
N THR A 149 -24.09 29.89 -38.09
CA THR A 149 -22.95 29.88 -39.07
C THR A 149 -21.87 28.90 -38.50
N GLY A 150 -20.72 28.57 -39.14
CA GLY A 150 -20.22 28.83 -40.50
C GLY A 150 -18.70 28.58 -40.65
N GLY A 151 -18.27 28.16 -41.85
CA GLY A 151 -16.87 28.14 -42.33
C GLY A 151 -15.94 27.03 -41.80
N SER A 152 -14.91 26.60 -42.54
CA SER A 152 -14.64 26.67 -43.99
C SER A 152 -13.61 25.60 -44.39
N LEU A 153 -13.68 25.08 -45.61
CA LEU A 153 -12.68 24.19 -46.22
C LEU A 153 -12.66 24.43 -47.74
N GLU A 154 -11.46 24.66 -48.30
CA GLU A 154 -11.24 24.86 -49.74
C GLU A 154 -10.40 23.73 -50.36
N ASP A 155 -10.54 23.61 -51.69
CA ASP A 155 -10.13 22.54 -52.59
C ASP A 155 -8.68 22.02 -52.55
N ALA A 156 -8.54 20.68 -52.72
CA ALA A 156 -7.77 20.01 -53.78
C ALA A 156 -7.76 18.47 -53.60
N GLY A 157 -7.69 17.61 -54.61
CA GLY A 157 -7.76 17.82 -56.06
C GLY A 157 -7.42 16.56 -56.89
N LEU A 158 -8.37 16.09 -57.70
CA LEU A 158 -8.25 15.16 -58.86
C LEU A 158 -7.81 13.67 -58.72
N GLN A 159 -8.51 12.84 -59.51
CA GLN A 159 -8.19 11.48 -60.03
C GLN A 159 -7.41 11.63 -61.40
N PRO A 160 -7.21 10.64 -62.34
CA PRO A 160 -7.81 9.30 -62.51
C PRO A 160 -7.03 8.14 -63.23
N ALA A 161 -7.68 6.96 -63.27
CA ALA A 161 -7.62 5.97 -64.37
C ALA A 161 -8.93 5.14 -64.30
N LYS A 162 -9.88 5.15 -65.25
CA LYS A 162 -9.90 4.92 -66.72
C LYS A 162 -10.07 3.43 -67.09
N ILE A 163 -11.18 3.11 -67.77
CA ILE A 163 -11.67 1.77 -68.16
C ILE A 163 -11.71 1.66 -69.70
N VAL A 164 -11.59 0.45 -70.24
CA VAL A 164 -11.81 0.10 -71.67
C VAL A 164 -12.67 -1.16 -71.77
N ARG A 165 -13.42 -1.34 -72.87
CA ARG A 165 -14.23 -2.52 -73.24
C ARG A 165 -13.89 -2.96 -74.67
N GLU A 166 -14.06 -4.25 -74.97
CA GLU A 166 -14.30 -4.81 -76.33
C GLU A 166 -15.02 -6.18 -76.19
N ALA A 167 -15.39 -6.86 -77.28
CA ALA A 167 -16.54 -7.79 -77.32
C ALA A 167 -16.39 -9.07 -78.21
N ASP A 168 -17.52 -9.76 -78.42
CA ASP A 168 -17.87 -10.80 -79.43
C ASP A 168 -17.47 -12.28 -79.19
N GLY A 169 -18.33 -13.25 -79.62
CA GLY A 169 -17.98 -14.70 -79.65
C GLY A 169 -19.06 -15.81 -79.62
N GLU A 170 -19.91 -15.92 -80.66
CA GLU A 170 -20.50 -17.19 -81.23
C GLU A 170 -21.44 -18.15 -80.42
N TYR A 171 -21.94 -19.19 -81.13
CA TYR A 171 -23.04 -20.13 -80.83
C TYR A 171 -22.58 -21.56 -80.45
N GLY A 172 -23.45 -22.36 -79.82
CA GLY A 172 -23.30 -23.82 -79.66
C GLY A 172 -24.63 -24.54 -79.39
N GLU A 173 -24.77 -25.80 -79.85
CA GLU A 173 -26.03 -26.58 -79.87
C GLU A 173 -25.80 -28.03 -79.36
N ILE A 174 -26.86 -28.85 -79.28
CA ILE A 174 -26.90 -30.35 -79.30
C ILE A 174 -27.02 -31.12 -77.95
N GLN A 175 -28.28 -31.50 -77.66
CA GLN A 175 -28.83 -32.84 -77.31
C GLN A 175 -28.44 -33.69 -76.05
N ALA A 176 -29.49 -34.39 -75.57
CA ALA A 176 -29.53 -35.70 -74.90
C ALA A 176 -29.04 -35.77 -73.42
N VAL A 177 -29.44 -36.75 -72.58
CA VAL A 177 -30.17 -38.03 -72.80
C VAL A 177 -31.38 -38.16 -71.84
N THR A 178 -32.41 -38.91 -72.27
CA THR A 178 -33.59 -39.31 -71.46
C THR A 178 -33.38 -40.65 -70.73
N GLU A 179 -33.93 -40.80 -69.52
CA GLU A 179 -34.34 -42.13 -69.03
C GLU A 179 -35.54 -42.02 -68.05
N GLU A 180 -36.25 -43.14 -67.83
CA GLU A 180 -37.67 -43.14 -67.42
C GLU A 180 -37.94 -43.54 -65.95
N ALA A 181 -39.19 -43.37 -65.51
CA ALA A 181 -39.72 -43.86 -64.21
C ALA A 181 -40.12 -45.34 -64.27
N PRO A 182 -40.64 -45.98 -63.18
CA PRO A 182 -42.12 -45.97 -63.04
C PRO A 182 -42.72 -46.15 -61.61
N GLY A 183 -43.98 -45.69 -61.47
CA GLY A 183 -45.05 -46.31 -60.64
C GLY A 183 -45.19 -45.92 -59.15
N THR A 184 -46.39 -46.01 -58.53
CA THR A 184 -47.76 -46.25 -59.08
C THR A 184 -48.86 -45.94 -58.04
N GLU A 185 -49.96 -45.29 -58.47
CA GLU A 185 -51.37 -45.41 -57.97
C GLU A 185 -51.74 -45.11 -56.48
N THR A 186 -53.00 -44.84 -56.05
CA THR A 186 -54.31 -44.31 -56.56
C THR A 186 -55.16 -43.93 -55.30
N ASP A 187 -56.45 -43.55 -55.34
CA ASP A 187 -57.17 -42.37 -55.86
C ASP A 187 -58.32 -42.10 -54.85
N LYS A 188 -58.76 -40.84 -54.68
CA LYS A 188 -60.21 -40.52 -54.53
C LYS A 188 -60.51 -39.03 -54.61
N LYS A 189 -61.51 -38.72 -55.44
CA LYS A 189 -61.95 -37.37 -55.85
C LYS A 189 -63.04 -36.79 -54.95
N LYS A 190 -63.16 -35.46 -54.90
CA LYS A 190 -64.45 -34.74 -54.84
C LYS A 190 -64.35 -33.37 -55.55
N LYS A 191 -65.48 -32.84 -56.00
CA LYS A 191 -65.58 -31.74 -57.00
C LYS A 191 -65.96 -30.37 -56.40
N PHE A 192 -65.45 -29.31 -57.04
CA PHE A 192 -66.06 -27.98 -57.30
C PHE A 192 -66.64 -27.14 -56.13
N SER A 193 -66.15 -25.90 -56.01
CA SER A 193 -66.93 -24.69 -56.41
C SER A 193 -66.07 -23.42 -56.28
N LEU A 194 -66.19 -22.46 -57.20
CA LEU A 194 -65.52 -21.14 -57.09
C LEU A 194 -66.43 -20.10 -56.46
N LYS A 195 -65.89 -19.34 -55.50
CA LYS A 195 -66.35 -17.98 -55.16
C LYS A 195 -65.15 -17.03 -55.23
N LYS A 196 -65.34 -15.85 -55.84
CA LYS A 196 -64.31 -14.80 -55.90
C LYS A 196 -63.96 -14.32 -54.48
N PRO A 197 -62.67 -14.29 -54.07
CA PRO A 197 -62.27 -13.67 -52.81
C PRO A 197 -62.38 -12.13 -52.85
N ASP A 198 -62.70 -11.56 -51.71
CA ASP A 198 -62.80 -10.12 -51.47
C ASP A 198 -61.41 -9.49 -51.25
N PHE A 199 -61.07 -8.48 -52.07
CA PHE A 199 -59.78 -7.79 -52.04
C PHE A 199 -59.56 -6.92 -50.79
N THR A 200 -60.62 -6.50 -50.07
CA THR A 200 -60.47 -5.73 -48.83
C THR A 200 -59.74 -6.54 -47.74
N LYS A 201 -59.93 -7.87 -47.75
CA LYS A 201 -59.26 -8.81 -46.84
C LYS A 201 -57.75 -8.92 -47.11
N PHE A 202 -57.32 -8.68 -48.35
CA PHE A 202 -55.91 -8.69 -48.71
C PHE A 202 -55.17 -7.46 -48.18
N ARG A 203 -55.80 -6.28 -48.15
CA ARG A 203 -55.18 -5.04 -47.67
C ARG A 203 -54.88 -5.07 -46.16
N ARG A 204 -55.82 -5.49 -45.32
CA ARG A 204 -55.55 -5.70 -43.88
C ARG A 204 -54.53 -6.81 -43.60
N SER A 205 -54.42 -7.81 -44.48
CA SER A 205 -53.36 -8.83 -44.44
C SER A 205 -51.98 -8.26 -44.81
N ALA A 206 -51.92 -7.31 -45.77
CA ALA A 206 -50.70 -6.61 -46.13
C ALA A 206 -50.24 -5.63 -45.04
N GLU A 207 -51.15 -4.82 -44.49
CA GLU A 207 -50.86 -3.84 -43.44
C GLU A 207 -50.38 -4.54 -42.15
N SER A 208 -51.03 -5.63 -41.72
CA SER A 208 -50.56 -6.43 -40.58
C SER A 208 -49.32 -7.31 -40.86
N ARG A 209 -48.93 -7.50 -42.14
CA ARG A 209 -47.63 -8.06 -42.52
C ARG A 209 -46.53 -7.00 -42.51
N ALA A 210 -46.82 -5.77 -42.93
CA ALA A 210 -45.89 -4.64 -42.83
C ALA A 210 -45.56 -4.31 -41.36
N GLU A 211 -46.56 -4.31 -40.47
CA GLU A 211 -46.35 -4.12 -39.03
C GLU A 211 -45.59 -5.29 -38.36
N LYS A 212 -45.70 -6.51 -38.93
CA LYS A 212 -44.86 -7.65 -38.53
C LYS A 212 -43.46 -7.62 -39.13
N ALA A 213 -43.24 -6.89 -40.22
CA ALA A 213 -41.93 -6.70 -40.85
C ALA A 213 -41.13 -5.52 -40.24
N SER A 214 -41.80 -4.48 -39.75
CA SER A 214 -41.14 -3.35 -39.06
C SER A 214 -40.59 -3.73 -37.68
N LYS A 215 -41.13 -4.78 -37.06
CA LYS A 215 -40.52 -5.44 -35.91
C LYS A 215 -39.27 -6.20 -36.36
N LYS A 216 -38.15 -5.45 -36.44
CA LYS A 216 -36.78 -6.01 -36.49
C LYS A 216 -36.73 -7.22 -35.56
N PRO A 217 -36.19 -8.38 -35.98
CA PRO A 217 -35.95 -9.45 -35.04
C PRO A 217 -35.12 -8.89 -33.90
N ARG A 218 -35.54 -9.09 -32.65
CA ARG A 218 -34.64 -8.95 -31.50
C ARG A 218 -33.58 -10.03 -31.68
N VAL A 219 -32.52 -9.69 -32.39
CA VAL A 219 -31.27 -10.45 -32.40
C VAL A 219 -30.93 -10.67 -30.93
N LYS A 220 -31.02 -11.93 -30.49
CA LYS A 220 -30.40 -12.33 -29.24
C LYS A 220 -28.91 -12.17 -29.47
N VAL A 221 -28.39 -10.99 -29.13
CA VAL A 221 -26.96 -10.69 -29.15
C VAL A 221 -26.29 -11.85 -28.41
N ALA A 222 -25.47 -12.61 -29.14
CA ALA A 222 -24.79 -13.77 -28.59
C ALA A 222 -23.78 -13.25 -27.56
N ARG A 223 -24.17 -13.30 -26.28
CA ARG A 223 -23.41 -12.77 -25.14
C ARG A 223 -22.04 -13.43 -25.11
N SER A 224 -21.01 -12.67 -25.51
CA SER A 224 -19.63 -13.12 -25.63
C SER A 224 -18.95 -13.12 -24.26
N LEU A 225 -18.56 -14.32 -23.83
CA LEU A 225 -18.24 -14.71 -22.45
C LEU A 225 -19.45 -14.59 -21.48
N PRO A 226 -19.63 -15.57 -20.57
CA PRO A 226 -20.93 -15.76 -19.92
C PRO A 226 -21.13 -14.84 -18.70
N ASP A 227 -22.19 -14.02 -18.73
CA ASP A 227 -22.61 -13.17 -17.58
C ASP A 227 -22.75 -13.99 -16.29
N LEU A 228 -23.13 -15.28 -16.41
CA LEU A 228 -23.25 -16.20 -15.28
C LEU A 228 -21.92 -16.39 -14.52
N ASN A 229 -20.77 -16.41 -15.19
CA ASN A 229 -19.48 -16.52 -14.50
C ASN A 229 -19.03 -15.19 -13.88
N LEU A 230 -19.44 -14.05 -14.45
CA LEU A 230 -19.24 -12.74 -13.82
C LEU A 230 -20.13 -12.56 -12.58
N ALA A 231 -21.39 -13.01 -12.63
CA ALA A 231 -22.27 -13.08 -11.46
C ALA A 231 -21.74 -14.03 -10.39
N ARG A 232 -21.16 -15.19 -10.79
CA ARG A 232 -20.44 -16.10 -9.89
C ARG A 232 -19.19 -15.47 -9.29
N LEU A 233 -18.49 -14.56 -9.99
CA LEU A 233 -17.35 -13.83 -9.42
C LEU A 233 -17.84 -12.92 -8.29
N GLY A 234 -18.81 -12.05 -8.56
CA GLY A 234 -19.39 -11.15 -7.55
C GLY A 234 -19.98 -11.89 -6.34
N LEU A 235 -20.72 -12.98 -6.57
CA LEU A 235 -21.23 -13.85 -5.51
C LEU A 235 -20.09 -14.54 -4.74
N GLY A 236 -19.04 -14.99 -5.41
CA GLY A 236 -17.86 -15.59 -4.78
C GLY A 236 -17.12 -14.58 -3.90
N THR A 237 -16.93 -13.34 -4.37
CA THR A 237 -16.36 -12.24 -3.59
C THR A 237 -17.23 -11.94 -2.36
N LEU A 238 -18.54 -11.84 -2.52
CA LEU A 238 -19.47 -11.61 -1.41
C LEU A 238 -19.41 -12.72 -0.35
N ILE A 239 -19.44 -14.00 -0.77
CA ILE A 239 -19.30 -15.14 0.15
C ILE A 239 -17.93 -15.09 0.86
N SER A 240 -16.85 -14.70 0.17
CA SER A 240 -15.52 -14.56 0.77
C SER A 240 -15.51 -13.49 1.87
N LEU A 241 -16.12 -12.34 1.62
CA LEU A 241 -16.28 -11.25 2.59
C LEU A 241 -17.16 -11.65 3.78
N CYS A 242 -18.23 -12.42 3.55
CA CYS A 242 -19.06 -12.97 4.61
C CYS A 242 -18.30 -14.00 5.48
N LEU A 243 -17.45 -14.83 4.87
CA LEU A 243 -16.61 -15.80 5.61
C LEU A 243 -15.49 -15.12 6.42
N SER A 244 -14.95 -13.98 5.96
CA SER A 244 -13.97 -13.19 6.70
C SER A 244 -14.58 -12.14 7.65
N ALA A 245 -15.91 -12.00 7.68
CA ALA A 245 -16.62 -10.90 8.36
C ALA A 245 -16.29 -10.78 9.85
N PHE A 246 -16.01 -11.89 10.54
CA PHE A 246 -15.68 -11.92 11.97
C PHE A 246 -14.33 -11.25 12.31
N ILE A 247 -13.44 -11.07 11.34
CA ILE A 247 -12.20 -10.29 11.45
C ILE A 247 -12.35 -8.94 10.73
N LEU A 248 -12.92 -8.95 9.52
CA LEU A 248 -13.06 -7.77 8.68
C LEU A 248 -13.91 -6.66 9.32
N ILE A 249 -15.04 -7.00 9.96
CA ILE A 249 -15.95 -5.98 10.53
C ILE A 249 -15.34 -5.32 11.78
N PRO A 250 -14.80 -6.06 12.77
CA PRO A 250 -14.09 -5.43 13.90
C PRO A 250 -12.91 -4.56 13.46
N GLN A 251 -12.05 -5.05 12.56
CA GLN A 251 -10.87 -4.29 12.09
C GLN A 251 -11.28 -3.03 11.31
N LEU A 252 -12.28 -3.12 10.43
CA LEU A 252 -12.80 -1.96 9.71
C LEU A 252 -13.40 -0.92 10.65
N ARG A 253 -14.15 -1.35 11.69
CA ARG A 253 -14.68 -0.45 12.72
C ARG A 253 -13.54 0.25 13.47
N GLN A 254 -12.60 -0.51 14.02
CA GLN A 254 -11.46 0.01 14.80
C GLN A 254 -10.62 1.01 13.98
N MET A 255 -10.30 0.66 12.73
CA MET A 255 -9.55 1.53 11.82
C MET A 255 -10.28 2.87 11.60
N LEU A 256 -11.57 2.82 11.25
CA LEU A 256 -12.37 4.01 10.95
C LEU A 256 -12.59 4.93 12.17
N THR A 257 -12.45 4.42 13.39
CA THR A 257 -12.56 5.20 14.64
C THR A 257 -11.20 5.63 15.25
N SER A 258 -10.07 5.21 14.68
CA SER A 258 -8.73 5.45 15.24
C SER A 258 -8.23 6.89 15.08
N ALA A 259 -7.30 7.32 15.95
CA ALA A 259 -6.64 8.63 15.86
C ALA A 259 -6.02 8.91 14.47
N ARG A 260 -5.48 7.88 13.80
CA ARG A 260 -4.94 7.98 12.43
C ARG A 260 -5.97 8.46 11.40
N PHE A 261 -7.26 8.16 11.61
CA PHE A 261 -8.34 8.66 10.76
C PHE A 261 -8.88 10.03 11.20
N LYS A 262 -8.48 10.57 12.35
CA LYS A 262 -8.77 11.97 12.74
C LYS A 262 -7.64 12.90 12.30
N ASN A 263 -6.40 12.58 12.68
CA ASN A 263 -5.22 13.45 12.54
C ASN A 263 -4.67 13.49 11.11
N GLY A 264 -4.78 12.38 10.35
CA GLY A 264 -4.17 12.22 9.02
C GLY A 264 -4.83 13.01 7.88
N SER A 265 -5.64 14.02 8.17
CA SER A 265 -6.29 14.88 7.19
C SER A 265 -6.71 16.21 7.83
N GLY A 266 -6.28 17.33 7.25
CA GLY A 266 -6.68 18.67 7.71
C GLY A 266 -8.19 18.89 7.72
N GLU A 267 -8.62 19.94 8.43
CA GLU A 267 -9.98 20.14 8.95
C GLU A 267 -11.12 20.07 7.93
N GLU A 268 -10.85 20.27 6.63
CA GLU A 268 -11.83 20.09 5.54
C GLU A 268 -12.41 18.67 5.42
N ALA A 269 -11.70 17.64 5.88
CA ALA A 269 -11.90 16.25 5.44
C ALA A 269 -12.96 15.44 6.22
N VAL A 270 -14.11 16.05 6.54
CA VAL A 270 -15.21 15.37 7.25
C VAL A 270 -15.84 14.28 6.38
N GLY A 271 -15.71 13.03 6.83
CA GLY A 271 -16.33 11.85 6.21
C GLY A 271 -15.57 11.29 4.99
N ILE A 272 -16.05 10.13 4.52
CA ILE A 272 -15.38 9.31 3.48
C ILE A 272 -15.22 10.09 2.15
N ILE A 273 -16.22 10.89 1.76
CA ILE A 273 -16.19 11.66 0.51
C ILE A 273 -15.17 12.80 0.59
N GLY A 274 -15.12 13.53 1.71
CA GLY A 274 -14.11 14.58 1.94
C GLY A 274 -12.69 14.04 1.84
N LYS A 275 -12.45 12.85 2.40
CA LYS A 275 -11.16 12.16 2.31
C LYS A 275 -10.78 11.72 0.90
N TYR A 276 -11.70 11.17 0.12
CA TYR A 276 -11.42 10.89 -1.29
C TYR A 276 -11.11 12.16 -2.10
N MET A 277 -11.75 13.29 -1.80
CA MET A 277 -11.39 14.58 -2.42
C MET A 277 -10.02 15.07 -1.97
N ALA A 278 -9.66 14.95 -0.69
CA ALA A 278 -8.32 15.29 -0.19
C ALA A 278 -7.22 14.43 -0.83
N ILE A 279 -7.44 13.12 -0.97
CA ILE A 279 -6.54 12.19 -1.67
C ILE A 279 -6.34 12.61 -3.13
N LEU A 280 -7.41 13.00 -3.83
CA LEU A 280 -7.34 13.48 -5.22
C LEU A 280 -6.67 14.86 -5.36
N LYS A 281 -6.66 15.70 -4.31
CA LYS A 281 -5.88 16.94 -4.25
C LYS A 281 -4.37 16.69 -4.01
N HIS A 282 -3.97 15.51 -3.52
CA HIS A 282 -2.58 15.25 -3.13
C HIS A 282 -1.71 14.83 -4.33
N VAL A 283 -0.79 15.72 -4.73
CA VAL A 283 0.02 15.58 -5.96
C VAL A 283 1.51 15.33 -5.69
N HIS A 284 2.03 15.71 -4.51
CA HIS A 284 3.44 15.51 -4.16
C HIS A 284 3.75 14.04 -3.87
N GLY A 285 5.03 13.67 -3.95
CA GLY A 285 5.46 12.27 -3.97
C GLY A 285 6.77 12.07 -3.25
N ASP A 286 6.70 11.93 -1.93
CA ASP A 286 7.83 12.19 -1.03
C ASP A 286 8.85 11.03 -0.97
N TYR A 287 8.49 9.86 -1.50
CA TYR A 287 9.23 8.61 -1.29
C TYR A 287 9.90 8.08 -2.57
N THR A 288 11.22 8.29 -2.67
CA THR A 288 12.07 7.70 -3.73
C THR A 288 12.06 6.16 -3.72
N THR A 289 11.74 5.54 -2.58
CA THR A 289 11.66 4.08 -2.41
C THR A 289 10.54 3.41 -3.21
N ARG A 290 9.54 4.16 -3.72
CA ARG A 290 8.48 3.65 -4.63
C ARG A 290 9.07 2.82 -5.76
N TRP A 291 10.12 3.33 -6.39
CA TRP A 291 10.78 2.75 -7.56
C TRP A 291 11.45 1.39 -7.28
N TRP A 292 11.78 1.07 -6.03
CA TRP A 292 12.33 -0.23 -5.67
C TRP A 292 11.31 -1.38 -5.77
N SER A 293 10.01 -1.11 -5.83
CA SER A 293 9.00 -2.13 -6.20
C SER A 293 9.28 -2.79 -7.57
N LEU A 294 10.04 -2.13 -8.44
CA LEU A 294 10.44 -2.63 -9.76
C LEU A 294 11.70 -3.53 -9.76
N LEU A 295 12.37 -3.73 -8.61
CA LEU A 295 13.57 -4.57 -8.54
C LEU A 295 13.30 -6.01 -9.00
N GLY A 296 14.22 -6.56 -9.79
CA GLY A 296 14.13 -7.91 -10.37
C GLY A 296 13.24 -8.04 -11.62
N LEU A 297 12.68 -6.95 -12.16
CA LEU A 297 11.81 -6.98 -13.35
C LEU A 297 12.54 -6.98 -14.71
N SER A 298 13.83 -6.70 -14.74
CA SER A 298 14.68 -6.55 -15.93
C SER A 298 14.47 -7.63 -17.01
N LEU A 299 14.57 -8.92 -16.66
CA LEU A 299 14.35 -10.06 -17.57
C LEU A 299 12.91 -10.11 -18.09
N ALA A 300 11.92 -9.90 -17.19
CA ALA A 300 10.50 -9.91 -17.56
C ALA A 300 10.16 -8.76 -18.50
N ALA A 301 10.65 -7.55 -18.20
CA ALA A 301 10.53 -6.37 -19.06
C ALA A 301 11.18 -6.58 -20.44
N ALA A 302 12.37 -7.18 -20.51
CA ALA A 302 13.05 -7.46 -21.78
C ALA A 302 12.27 -8.46 -22.65
N LEU A 303 11.65 -9.47 -22.04
CA LEU A 303 10.74 -10.41 -22.73
C LEU A 303 9.46 -9.73 -23.22
N ILE A 304 8.84 -8.90 -22.38
CA ILE A 304 7.63 -8.12 -22.73
C ILE A 304 7.92 -7.15 -23.89
N VAL A 305 9.00 -6.38 -23.82
CA VAL A 305 9.38 -5.42 -24.87
C VAL A 305 9.71 -6.15 -26.19
N SER A 306 10.49 -7.23 -26.14
CA SER A 306 10.79 -8.05 -27.32
C SER A 306 9.51 -8.67 -27.92
N GLY A 307 8.58 -9.11 -27.07
CA GLY A 307 7.28 -9.62 -27.43
C GLY A 307 6.39 -8.57 -28.09
N ILE A 308 6.20 -7.40 -27.47
CA ILE A 308 5.43 -6.27 -28.03
C ILE A 308 6.00 -5.85 -29.40
N ILE A 309 7.33 -5.80 -29.56
CA ILE A 309 7.97 -5.46 -30.84
C ILE A 309 7.68 -6.51 -31.93
N ARG A 310 7.73 -7.81 -31.61
CA ARG A 310 7.39 -8.91 -32.53
C ARG A 310 5.91 -8.91 -32.89
N PHE A 311 5.04 -8.87 -31.89
CA PHE A 311 3.60 -9.01 -32.02
C PHE A 311 2.86 -7.68 -32.17
N ARG A 312 3.55 -6.58 -32.55
CA ARG A 312 2.99 -5.22 -32.76
C ARG A 312 1.79 -5.11 -33.72
N LYS A 313 1.47 -6.17 -34.46
CA LYS A 313 0.29 -6.28 -35.33
C LYS A 313 -0.93 -6.92 -34.65
N ASP A 314 -0.75 -7.65 -33.56
CA ASP A 314 -1.86 -8.09 -32.72
C ASP A 314 -2.23 -6.96 -31.75
N HIS A 315 -3.07 -6.05 -32.24
CA HIS A 315 -3.50 -4.89 -31.48
C HIS A 315 -4.25 -5.26 -30.20
N LYS A 316 -4.91 -6.43 -30.12
CA LYS A 316 -5.59 -6.89 -28.91
C LYS A 316 -4.56 -7.30 -27.85
N MET A 317 -3.62 -8.16 -28.23
CA MET A 317 -2.52 -8.64 -27.36
C MET A 317 -1.73 -7.45 -26.81
N VAL A 318 -1.28 -6.56 -27.69
CA VAL A 318 -0.45 -5.40 -27.33
C VAL A 318 -1.20 -4.38 -26.48
N PHE A 319 -2.45 -4.02 -26.82
CA PHE A 319 -3.27 -3.14 -25.98
C PHE A 319 -3.48 -3.74 -24.59
N THR A 320 -3.86 -5.02 -24.51
CA THR A 320 -4.10 -5.71 -23.23
C THR A 320 -2.84 -5.70 -22.36
N SER A 321 -1.67 -6.00 -22.91
CA SER A 321 -0.40 -6.00 -22.18
C SER A 321 -0.01 -4.60 -21.71
N ILE A 322 -0.07 -3.58 -22.58
CA ILE A 322 0.30 -2.20 -22.22
C ILE A 322 -0.65 -1.63 -21.17
N THR A 323 -1.97 -1.76 -21.36
CA THR A 323 -2.94 -1.24 -20.39
C THR A 323 -2.84 -1.95 -19.04
N LEU A 324 -2.59 -3.28 -19.01
CA LEU A 324 -2.41 -4.01 -17.77
C LEU A 324 -1.14 -3.55 -17.00
N ILE A 325 -0.04 -3.28 -17.71
CA ILE A 325 1.17 -2.73 -17.11
C ILE A 325 0.90 -1.32 -16.57
N LEU A 326 0.28 -0.44 -17.37
CA LEU A 326 -0.02 0.94 -16.94
C LEU A 326 -0.90 0.98 -15.69
N LEU A 327 -1.95 0.15 -15.61
CA LEU A 327 -2.83 0.08 -14.43
C LEU A 327 -2.06 -0.23 -13.12
N MET A 328 -0.96 -0.98 -13.19
CA MET A 328 -0.11 -1.36 -12.05
C MET A 328 1.09 -0.44 -11.84
N VAL A 329 1.43 0.40 -12.83
CA VAL A 329 2.65 1.21 -12.82
C VAL A 329 2.34 2.70 -12.62
N LEU A 330 1.10 3.14 -12.85
CA LEU A 330 0.68 4.54 -12.65
C LEU A 330 0.85 5.04 -11.20
N GLU A 331 0.76 4.16 -10.20
CA GLU A 331 0.97 4.51 -8.78
C GLU A 331 2.42 4.91 -8.43
N LEU A 332 3.40 4.55 -9.28
CA LEU A 332 4.78 5.04 -9.15
C LEU A 332 4.89 6.54 -9.50
N PHE A 333 4.00 7.05 -10.35
CA PHE A 333 4.04 8.41 -10.88
C PHE A 333 3.07 9.36 -10.17
N PHE A 334 1.94 8.87 -9.69
CA PHE A 334 0.85 9.69 -9.15
C PHE A 334 0.49 9.27 -7.73
N GLU A 335 0.81 10.13 -6.75
CA GLU A 335 0.56 9.80 -5.34
C GLU A 335 -0.92 9.62 -5.03
N SER A 336 -1.80 10.41 -5.64
CA SER A 336 -3.25 10.26 -5.51
C SER A 336 -3.73 8.84 -5.86
N ILE A 337 -3.06 8.15 -6.81
CA ILE A 337 -3.37 6.77 -7.19
C ILE A 337 -2.83 5.80 -6.14
N ASN A 338 -1.56 5.94 -5.73
CA ASN A 338 -0.95 5.13 -4.67
C ASN A 338 -1.75 5.23 -3.35
N LEU A 339 -2.17 6.44 -2.95
CA LEU A 339 -3.06 6.68 -1.81
C LEU A 339 -4.44 6.01 -1.96
N ILE A 340 -5.01 5.93 -3.17
CA ILE A 340 -6.26 5.17 -3.41
C ILE A 340 -6.05 3.67 -3.14
N TRP A 341 -4.96 3.07 -3.62
CA TRP A 341 -4.60 1.68 -3.28
C TRP A 341 -4.38 1.50 -1.78
N HIS A 342 -3.76 2.48 -1.12
CA HIS A 342 -3.48 2.50 0.32
C HIS A 342 -4.66 2.86 1.22
N PHE A 343 -5.85 3.16 0.67
CA PHE A 343 -7.04 3.65 1.38
C PHE A 343 -6.82 4.97 2.16
N GLY A 344 -5.93 5.84 1.65
CA GLY A 344 -5.86 7.27 1.97
C GLY A 344 -4.68 7.74 2.82
N SER A 345 -3.97 6.84 3.51
CA SER A 345 -2.78 7.19 4.29
C SER A 345 -1.85 5.99 4.43
N TYR A 346 -0.57 6.17 4.14
CA TYR A 346 0.50 5.28 4.55
C TYR A 346 1.69 6.12 5.05
N ILE A 347 2.44 5.58 6.00
CA ILE A 347 3.73 6.13 6.46
C ILE A 347 4.77 5.07 6.14
N GLN A 348 5.84 5.48 5.44
CA GLN A 348 6.88 4.63 4.85
C GLN A 348 6.36 3.48 3.95
N TYR A 349 7.25 2.89 3.17
CA TYR A 349 6.94 1.73 2.31
C TYR A 349 5.65 1.86 1.47
N PRO A 350 5.64 2.77 0.47
CA PRO A 350 4.59 2.86 -0.53
C PRO A 350 4.53 1.61 -1.43
N ILE A 351 3.44 1.43 -2.17
CA ILE A 351 3.25 0.33 -3.14
C ILE A 351 3.32 -1.05 -2.45
N ARG A 352 2.52 -1.22 -1.38
CA ARG A 352 2.36 -2.51 -0.64
C ARG A 352 1.62 -3.58 -1.44
N ASN A 353 1.11 -3.23 -2.62
CA ASN A 353 0.64 -4.11 -3.68
C ASN A 353 1.76 -4.54 -4.67
N GLY A 354 3.03 -4.17 -4.45
CA GLY A 354 4.12 -4.38 -5.42
C GLY A 354 4.35 -5.81 -5.91
N PHE A 355 3.91 -6.83 -5.15
CA PHE A 355 3.87 -8.22 -5.61
C PHE A 355 2.94 -8.41 -6.83
N ILE A 356 1.85 -7.63 -6.93
CA ILE A 356 0.92 -7.64 -8.07
C ILE A 356 1.62 -7.11 -9.33
N ILE A 357 2.46 -6.06 -9.20
CA ILE A 357 3.29 -5.54 -10.29
C ILE A 357 4.20 -6.67 -10.82
N TYR A 358 4.93 -7.36 -9.94
CA TYR A 358 5.80 -8.46 -10.35
C TYR A 358 5.02 -9.62 -10.97
N PHE A 359 3.89 -10.00 -10.38
CA PHE A 359 3.02 -11.05 -10.91
C PHE A 359 2.55 -10.73 -12.34
N VAL A 360 2.12 -9.50 -12.62
CA VAL A 360 1.69 -9.06 -13.95
C VAL A 360 2.83 -9.14 -14.96
N PHE A 361 4.03 -8.67 -14.59
CA PHE A 361 5.21 -8.77 -15.45
C PHE A 361 5.61 -10.24 -15.71
N ALA A 362 5.61 -11.08 -14.68
CA ALA A 362 5.91 -12.51 -14.79
C ALA A 362 4.89 -13.27 -15.67
N TYR A 363 3.60 -12.98 -15.52
CA TYR A 363 2.51 -13.51 -16.35
C TYR A 363 2.70 -13.12 -17.83
N LEU A 364 2.90 -11.82 -18.11
CA LEU A 364 3.09 -11.34 -19.48
C LEU A 364 4.41 -11.84 -20.09
N ALA A 365 5.49 -11.91 -19.33
CA ALA A 365 6.77 -12.46 -19.78
C ALA A 365 6.67 -13.95 -20.11
N CYS A 366 6.02 -14.76 -19.26
CA CYS A 366 5.80 -16.18 -19.55
C CYS A 366 4.87 -16.40 -20.75
N TYR A 367 3.85 -15.55 -20.93
CA TYR A 367 2.97 -15.56 -22.10
C TYR A 367 3.74 -15.25 -23.39
N TYR A 368 4.45 -14.12 -23.46
CA TYR A 368 5.29 -13.77 -24.62
C TYR A 368 6.39 -14.81 -24.89
N ALA A 369 7.03 -15.35 -23.85
CA ALA A 369 8.01 -16.43 -24.00
C ALA A 369 7.39 -17.72 -24.56
N GLY A 370 6.13 -18.03 -24.25
CA GLY A 370 5.41 -19.16 -24.83
C GLY A 370 5.06 -18.98 -26.30
N GLU A 371 4.72 -17.76 -26.73
CA GLU A 371 4.45 -17.47 -28.15
C GLU A 371 5.73 -17.23 -28.99
N LEU A 372 6.87 -16.89 -28.36
CA LEU A 372 8.17 -16.77 -29.03
C LEU A 372 8.94 -18.10 -29.11
N TYR A 373 9.10 -18.77 -27.97
CA TYR A 373 10.04 -19.89 -27.77
C TYR A 373 9.35 -21.24 -27.50
N GLY A 374 8.02 -21.27 -27.32
CA GLY A 374 7.26 -22.51 -27.22
C GLY A 374 7.12 -23.24 -28.55
N GLU A 375 6.54 -24.44 -28.52
CA GLU A 375 6.29 -25.26 -29.71
C GLU A 375 5.52 -24.48 -30.79
N GLY A 376 6.06 -24.47 -32.02
CA GLY A 376 5.51 -23.71 -33.16
C GLY A 376 5.79 -22.20 -33.15
N GLY A 377 6.44 -21.65 -32.11
CA GLY A 377 6.86 -20.25 -32.05
C GLY A 377 7.95 -19.90 -33.09
N PRO A 378 8.08 -18.62 -33.48
CA PRO A 378 9.06 -18.16 -34.49
C PRO A 378 10.52 -18.37 -34.06
N GLU A 379 10.78 -18.58 -32.78
CA GLU A 379 12.10 -18.86 -32.21
C GLU A 379 12.12 -20.24 -31.48
N ALA A 380 11.16 -21.13 -31.74
CA ALA A 380 11.09 -22.48 -31.13
C ALA A 380 12.38 -23.29 -31.32
N GLY A 381 12.94 -23.29 -32.54
CA GLY A 381 14.23 -23.91 -32.86
C GLY A 381 15.46 -23.23 -32.22
N SER A 382 15.30 -22.19 -31.40
CA SER A 382 16.37 -21.68 -30.53
C SER A 382 16.28 -22.20 -29.09
N ALA A 383 15.14 -22.76 -28.67
CA ALA A 383 14.86 -23.08 -27.27
C ALA A 383 15.63 -24.30 -26.73
N GLY A 384 16.27 -25.10 -27.60
CA GLY A 384 17.07 -26.24 -27.19
C GLY A 384 16.27 -27.41 -26.61
N VAL A 385 14.99 -27.52 -26.99
CA VAL A 385 14.11 -28.62 -26.60
C VAL A 385 14.06 -29.66 -27.73
N GLU A 386 15.01 -30.59 -27.72
CA GLU A 386 14.66 -31.97 -28.07
C GLU A 386 13.92 -32.57 -26.86
N ALA A 387 12.91 -33.41 -27.09
CA ALA A 387 11.93 -33.76 -26.05
C ALA A 387 12.47 -34.70 -24.95
N ASP A 388 13.63 -35.32 -25.15
CA ASP A 388 14.22 -36.34 -24.30
C ASP A 388 15.66 -35.97 -23.83
N ASP A 389 15.78 -35.49 -22.59
CA ASP A 389 16.89 -35.71 -21.60
C ASP A 389 16.96 -34.52 -20.62
N PRO A 390 16.46 -34.65 -19.37
CA PRO A 390 16.48 -33.56 -18.39
C PRO A 390 17.87 -33.33 -17.80
N TRP A 391 18.48 -32.18 -18.14
CA TRP A 391 19.69 -31.61 -17.53
C TRP A 391 21.03 -32.35 -17.72
N VAL A 392 21.07 -33.66 -17.98
CA VAL A 392 22.29 -34.47 -17.77
C VAL A 392 23.38 -34.31 -18.86
N LYS A 393 23.05 -34.01 -20.11
CA LYS A 393 23.95 -34.29 -21.26
C LYS A 393 24.81 -33.17 -21.89
N TYR A 394 24.76 -31.89 -21.46
CA TYR A 394 25.49 -30.82 -22.20
C TYR A 394 26.33 -29.79 -21.40
N ASN A 395 27.61 -30.15 -21.26
CA ASN A 395 28.83 -29.33 -21.29
C ASN A 395 29.06 -28.21 -20.25
N GLU A 396 30.07 -28.48 -19.40
CA GLU A 396 31.39 -27.80 -19.34
C GLU A 396 31.52 -26.27 -19.24
N LYS A 397 30.45 -25.46 -19.32
CA LYS A 397 30.57 -23.98 -19.26
C LYS A 397 29.54 -23.28 -18.39
N TRP A 398 28.77 -24.02 -17.59
CA TRP A 398 27.89 -23.41 -16.59
C TRP A 398 28.69 -22.64 -15.52
N TYR A 399 29.85 -23.18 -15.14
CA TYR A 399 30.74 -22.56 -14.15
C TYR A 399 31.34 -21.23 -14.62
N PHE A 400 31.44 -20.95 -15.93
CA PHE A 400 31.87 -19.63 -16.40
C PHE A 400 30.81 -18.55 -16.14
N GLY A 401 29.52 -18.88 -16.32
CA GLY A 401 28.43 -17.98 -15.96
C GLY A 401 28.36 -17.74 -14.45
N PHE A 402 28.44 -18.83 -13.67
CA PHE A 402 28.47 -18.76 -12.20
C PHE A 402 29.70 -18.00 -11.66
N LEU A 403 30.90 -18.23 -12.22
CA LEU A 403 32.12 -17.53 -11.83
C LEU A 403 32.06 -16.06 -12.23
N PHE A 404 31.48 -15.72 -13.39
CA PHE A 404 31.22 -14.32 -13.77
C PHE A 404 30.29 -13.65 -12.74
N THR A 405 29.14 -14.25 -12.43
CA THR A 405 28.21 -13.79 -11.39
C THR A 405 28.90 -13.59 -10.05
N LEU A 406 29.73 -14.54 -9.62
CA LEU A 406 30.46 -14.47 -8.36
C LEU A 406 31.50 -13.35 -8.36
N ILE A 407 32.27 -13.19 -9.44
CA ILE A 407 33.27 -12.12 -9.58
C ILE A 407 32.58 -10.75 -9.61
N THR A 408 31.53 -10.56 -10.41
CA THR A 408 30.83 -9.27 -10.46
C THR A 408 30.12 -8.94 -9.15
N PHE A 409 29.57 -9.95 -8.45
CA PHE A 409 29.01 -9.77 -7.11
C PHE A 409 30.08 -9.41 -6.07
N LEU A 410 31.24 -10.07 -6.06
CA LEU A 410 32.33 -9.73 -5.14
C LEU A 410 32.92 -8.34 -5.42
N ILE A 411 33.02 -7.93 -6.69
CA ILE A 411 33.38 -6.55 -7.07
C ILE A 411 32.34 -5.56 -6.55
N PHE A 412 31.05 -5.86 -6.73
CA PHE A 412 29.95 -5.03 -6.23
C PHE A 412 29.98 -4.88 -4.69
N VAL A 413 30.15 -5.98 -3.95
CA VAL A 413 30.30 -5.97 -2.48
C VAL A 413 31.51 -5.16 -2.06
N GLY A 414 32.64 -5.28 -2.76
CA GLY A 414 33.86 -4.50 -2.49
C GLY A 414 33.66 -3.00 -2.72
N ILE A 415 33.03 -2.61 -3.83
CA ILE A 415 32.71 -1.21 -4.13
C ILE A 415 31.74 -0.63 -3.09
N TYR A 416 30.67 -1.37 -2.74
CA TYR A 416 29.68 -0.89 -1.78
C TYR A 416 30.27 -0.74 -0.36
N ARG A 417 31.03 -1.74 0.13
CA ARG A 417 31.67 -1.66 1.45
C ARG A 417 32.77 -0.60 1.55
N ALA A 418 33.42 -0.26 0.43
CA ALA A 418 34.34 0.89 0.37
C ALA A 418 33.61 2.25 0.48
N HIS A 419 32.27 2.27 0.40
CA HIS A 419 31.42 3.46 0.50
C HIS A 419 30.24 3.21 1.47
N ALA A 420 30.50 2.54 2.60
CA ALA A 420 29.52 2.41 3.68
C ALA A 420 29.07 3.81 4.17
N GLY A 421 27.80 3.92 4.61
CA GLY A 421 27.18 5.22 4.92
C GLY A 421 26.73 5.99 3.66
N MET A 422 26.64 5.34 2.50
CA MET A 422 26.15 5.99 1.28
C MET A 422 24.68 6.46 1.45
N PRO A 423 24.32 7.69 1.03
CA PRO A 423 22.93 8.14 1.04
C PRO A 423 22.00 7.28 0.16
N LEU A 424 20.77 7.05 0.63
CA LEU A 424 19.69 6.31 -0.02
C LEU A 424 19.53 6.66 -1.51
N ARG A 425 19.59 7.95 -1.86
CA ARG A 425 19.50 8.43 -3.25
C ARG A 425 20.61 7.87 -4.15
N SER A 426 21.83 7.73 -3.64
CA SER A 426 22.96 7.17 -4.38
C SER A 426 22.85 5.65 -4.54
N VAL A 427 22.35 4.95 -3.52
CA VAL A 427 22.03 3.51 -3.62
C VAL A 427 20.86 3.27 -4.59
N PHE A 428 19.87 4.17 -4.62
CA PHE A 428 18.81 4.16 -5.63
C PHE A 428 19.35 4.36 -7.05
N HIS A 429 20.29 5.29 -7.27
CA HIS A 429 20.94 5.45 -8.56
C HIS A 429 21.77 4.22 -8.97
N MET A 430 22.50 3.61 -8.03
CA MET A 430 23.27 2.38 -8.26
C MET A 430 22.37 1.19 -8.63
N THR A 431 21.29 0.96 -7.88
CA THR A 431 20.33 -0.12 -8.17
C THR A 431 19.60 0.10 -9.50
N SER A 432 19.23 1.34 -9.81
CA SER A 432 18.66 1.72 -11.12
C SER A 432 19.64 1.46 -12.27
N ALA A 433 20.92 1.79 -12.10
CA ALA A 433 21.96 1.54 -13.09
C ALA A 433 22.14 0.04 -13.36
N ILE A 434 22.14 -0.80 -12.31
CA ILE A 434 22.15 -2.27 -12.44
C ILE A 434 20.96 -2.73 -13.28
N MET A 435 19.73 -2.33 -12.93
CA MET A 435 18.52 -2.71 -13.67
C MET A 435 18.56 -2.32 -15.16
N VAL A 436 19.09 -1.14 -15.49
CA VAL A 436 19.22 -0.67 -16.89
C VAL A 436 20.27 -1.48 -17.64
N ILE A 437 21.43 -1.73 -17.05
CA ILE A 437 22.51 -2.52 -17.65
C ILE A 437 22.05 -3.96 -17.91
N THR A 438 21.39 -4.59 -16.94
CA THR A 438 20.89 -5.97 -17.09
C THR A 438 19.73 -6.05 -18.09
N PHE A 439 18.78 -5.11 -18.06
CA PHE A 439 17.73 -5.00 -19.09
C PHE A 439 18.32 -4.90 -20.50
N ILE A 440 19.31 -4.03 -20.72
CA ILE A 440 20.01 -3.91 -22.01
C ILE A 440 20.69 -5.24 -22.39
N PHE A 441 21.35 -5.90 -21.44
CA PHE A 441 21.99 -7.20 -21.68
C PHE A 441 20.99 -8.30 -22.04
N TYR A 442 19.84 -8.39 -21.35
CA TYR A 442 18.76 -9.31 -21.72
C TYR A 442 18.16 -8.97 -23.09
N MET A 443 17.96 -7.68 -23.39
CA MET A 443 17.49 -7.25 -24.72
C MET A 443 18.47 -7.67 -25.81
N ILE A 444 19.78 -7.54 -25.59
CA ILE A 444 20.81 -8.03 -26.52
C ILE A 444 20.76 -9.56 -26.64
N LEU A 445 20.72 -10.31 -25.54
CA LEU A 445 20.63 -11.77 -25.57
C LEU A 445 19.41 -12.25 -26.35
N LEU A 446 18.21 -11.76 -26.01
CA LEU A 446 16.95 -12.16 -26.64
C LEU A 446 16.87 -11.75 -28.12
N ASN A 447 17.58 -10.69 -28.54
CA ASN A 447 17.53 -10.18 -29.92
C ASN A 447 18.78 -10.46 -30.76
N ALA A 448 19.80 -11.15 -30.23
CA ALA A 448 21.07 -11.41 -30.95
C ALA A 448 20.87 -12.08 -32.32
N ARG A 449 19.86 -12.94 -32.48
CA ARG A 449 19.51 -13.59 -33.77
C ARG A 449 18.87 -12.64 -34.79
N ALA A 450 18.32 -11.51 -34.37
CA ALA A 450 17.79 -10.48 -35.27
C ALA A 450 18.91 -9.60 -35.84
N LEU A 451 19.94 -9.31 -35.04
CA LEU A 451 21.14 -8.57 -35.46
C LEU A 451 21.99 -9.36 -36.45
N ASN A 452 22.06 -10.69 -36.31
CA ASN A 452 22.87 -11.58 -37.16
C ASN A 452 22.15 -12.10 -38.42
N LYS A 453 21.06 -11.46 -38.89
CA LYS A 453 20.49 -11.76 -40.22
C LYS A 453 21.31 -11.05 -41.32
N PRO A 454 21.94 -11.76 -42.27
CA PRO A 454 22.57 -11.10 -43.41
C PRO A 454 21.51 -10.39 -44.25
N LEU A 455 21.82 -9.16 -44.68
CA LEU A 455 20.98 -8.34 -45.56
C LEU A 455 21.00 -8.91 -46.99
N HIS A 456 20.26 -9.99 -47.23
CA HIS A 456 20.12 -10.63 -48.54
C HIS A 456 18.92 -10.10 -49.34
N GLY A 457 18.96 -8.80 -49.61
CA GLY A 457 18.27 -8.22 -50.76
C GLY A 457 19.13 -8.32 -52.01
N PHE A 458 19.28 -9.52 -52.60
CA PHE A 458 19.69 -9.72 -54.02
C PHE A 458 19.53 -11.19 -54.47
N ARG A 459 18.29 -11.63 -54.72
CA ARG A 459 18.03 -12.93 -55.37
C ARG A 459 18.31 -12.82 -56.88
N LYS A 460 19.58 -12.92 -57.27
CA LYS A 460 19.97 -12.98 -58.70
C LYS A 460 19.33 -14.22 -59.35
N LYS A 461 18.55 -14.02 -60.41
CA LYS A 461 18.08 -15.13 -61.27
C LYS A 461 19.18 -15.48 -62.29
N THR A 462 19.87 -16.57 -62.04
CA THR A 462 20.60 -17.37 -63.04
C THR A 462 20.32 -18.84 -62.72
N GLY A 463 20.20 -19.68 -63.74
CA GLY A 463 19.63 -21.03 -63.61
C GLY A 463 20.64 -22.17 -63.65
N GLU A 464 20.06 -23.36 -63.82
CA GLU A 464 20.71 -24.65 -64.10
C GLU A 464 21.45 -25.33 -62.93
N ASN A 465 21.58 -26.65 -63.12
CA ASN A 465 21.79 -27.69 -62.13
C ASN A 465 23.11 -27.58 -61.36
N GLU A 466 23.13 -28.03 -60.09
CA GLU A 466 23.98 -29.19 -59.75
C GLU A 466 23.57 -29.88 -58.42
N SER A 467 24.38 -30.86 -58.01
CA SER A 467 24.03 -31.99 -57.16
C SER A 467 24.07 -31.74 -55.63
N THR A 468 23.51 -32.71 -54.92
CA THR A 468 23.61 -32.99 -53.48
C THR A 468 24.80 -32.36 -52.74
N GLN A 469 24.50 -31.47 -51.80
CA GLN A 469 25.28 -31.26 -50.58
C GLN A 469 24.36 -31.43 -49.36
N GLU A 470 24.87 -32.02 -48.29
CA GLU A 470 24.18 -31.99 -46.99
C GLU A 470 24.06 -30.54 -46.50
N PRO A 471 22.98 -30.16 -45.79
CA PRO A 471 22.89 -28.83 -45.20
C PRO A 471 23.98 -28.67 -44.13
N GLU A 472 24.97 -27.83 -44.44
CA GLU A 472 26.08 -27.51 -43.55
C GLU A 472 25.57 -27.15 -42.15
N LYS A 473 26.08 -27.82 -41.12
CA LYS A 473 25.66 -27.61 -39.72
C LYS A 473 26.20 -26.27 -39.19
N VAL A 474 25.59 -25.17 -39.66
CA VAL A 474 25.76 -23.83 -39.11
C VAL A 474 25.54 -23.91 -37.60
N ARG A 475 26.61 -23.74 -36.82
CA ARG A 475 26.56 -23.68 -35.35
C ARG A 475 25.83 -22.42 -34.93
N THR A 476 24.49 -22.45 -34.95
CA THR A 476 23.69 -21.28 -34.61
C THR A 476 23.97 -20.88 -33.16
N PHE A 477 24.30 -19.61 -32.95
CA PHE A 477 24.51 -19.08 -31.62
C PHE A 477 23.18 -19.16 -30.85
N HIS A 478 23.11 -20.03 -29.84
CA HIS A 478 22.00 -20.03 -28.89
C HIS A 478 22.24 -18.87 -27.91
N PRO A 479 21.28 -17.95 -27.72
CA PRO A 479 21.35 -16.97 -26.64
C PRO A 479 21.17 -17.73 -25.33
N SER A 480 22.29 -18.20 -24.76
CA SER A 480 22.21 -19.33 -23.83
C SER A 480 21.54 -18.91 -22.52
N TYR A 481 20.52 -19.67 -22.12
CA TYR A 481 19.84 -19.50 -20.84
C TYR A 481 20.81 -19.55 -19.64
N LYS A 482 22.00 -20.14 -19.83
CA LYS A 482 23.14 -20.12 -18.89
C LYS A 482 23.62 -18.68 -18.57
N TRP A 483 23.70 -17.77 -19.55
CA TRP A 483 24.04 -16.36 -19.30
C TRP A 483 22.89 -15.58 -18.67
N ALA A 484 21.65 -15.81 -19.12
CA ALA A 484 20.48 -15.16 -18.54
C ALA A 484 20.27 -15.58 -17.07
N ALA A 485 20.53 -16.84 -16.73
CA ALA A 485 20.54 -17.33 -15.35
C ALA A 485 21.63 -16.67 -14.50
N GLY A 486 22.84 -16.48 -15.06
CA GLY A 486 23.95 -15.83 -14.36
C GLY A 486 23.67 -14.35 -14.05
N VAL A 487 23.11 -13.61 -15.01
CA VAL A 487 22.73 -12.20 -14.77
C VAL A 487 21.58 -12.10 -13.77
N LEU A 488 20.58 -12.98 -13.84
CA LEU A 488 19.50 -12.99 -12.84
C LEU A 488 20.04 -13.31 -11.45
N ALA A 489 20.92 -14.29 -11.32
CA ALA A 489 21.57 -14.61 -10.05
C ALA A 489 22.42 -13.44 -9.53
N PHE A 490 23.10 -12.70 -10.40
CA PHE A 490 23.82 -11.47 -10.03
C PHE A 490 22.86 -10.39 -9.51
N GLU A 491 21.73 -10.15 -10.16
CA GLU A 491 20.73 -9.18 -9.71
C GLU A 491 20.14 -9.56 -8.35
N LEU A 492 19.72 -10.81 -8.17
CA LEU A 492 19.14 -11.27 -6.91
C LEU A 492 20.17 -11.25 -5.76
N LEU A 493 21.45 -11.53 -6.04
CA LEU A 493 22.52 -11.39 -5.05
C LEU A 493 22.80 -9.92 -4.71
N CYS A 494 22.91 -9.02 -5.69
CA CYS A 494 23.19 -7.60 -5.46
C CYS A 494 22.04 -6.90 -4.71
N PHE A 495 20.79 -7.08 -5.16
CA PHE A 495 19.64 -6.47 -4.49
C PHE A 495 19.37 -7.12 -3.13
N GLY A 496 19.58 -8.44 -3.02
CA GLY A 496 19.48 -9.15 -1.75
C GLY A 496 20.52 -8.69 -0.72
N PHE A 497 21.78 -8.51 -1.14
CA PHE A 497 22.86 -8.03 -0.27
C PHE A 497 22.69 -6.57 0.19
N LEU A 498 22.04 -5.72 -0.63
CA LEU A 498 21.72 -4.35 -0.23
C LEU A 498 20.59 -4.25 0.78
N LEU A 499 19.58 -5.14 0.67
CA LEU A 499 18.28 -4.93 1.33
C LEU A 499 17.98 -5.93 2.45
N PHE A 500 18.55 -7.14 2.45
CA PHE A 500 18.43 -8.06 3.59
C PHE A 500 19.49 -7.79 4.66
N GLY A 501 19.07 -7.76 5.93
CA GLY A 501 19.90 -7.36 7.06
C GLY A 501 19.73 -5.87 7.41
N LYS A 502 20.61 -5.35 8.29
CA LYS A 502 20.74 -3.90 8.50
C LYS A 502 21.47 -3.32 7.28
N PRO A 503 20.88 -2.40 6.50
CA PRO A 503 21.55 -1.83 5.33
C PRO A 503 22.67 -0.88 5.78
N ASP A 504 23.84 -0.93 5.12
CA ASP A 504 24.96 0.00 5.35
C ASP A 504 24.73 1.37 4.64
N PHE A 505 23.47 1.78 4.43
CA PHE A 505 23.11 3.02 3.73
C PHE A 505 22.18 3.94 4.55
N ILE A 506 22.42 5.24 4.42
CA ILE A 506 21.77 6.33 5.15
C ILE A 506 20.39 6.62 4.54
N THR A 507 19.32 6.54 5.33
CA THR A 507 17.94 6.77 4.85
C THR A 507 17.25 8.00 5.46
N GLY A 508 17.87 8.67 6.42
CA GLY A 508 17.20 9.64 7.31
C GLY A 508 16.43 8.93 8.41
N TYR A 509 15.48 8.05 8.04
CA TYR A 509 14.64 7.32 8.99
C TYR A 509 15.39 6.27 9.82
N THR A 510 16.33 5.53 9.23
CA THR A 510 17.13 4.50 9.96
C THR A 510 18.16 5.09 10.93
N GLU A 511 18.17 6.41 11.09
CA GLU A 511 19.05 7.18 11.97
C GLU A 511 18.25 7.92 13.06
N GLU A 512 16.91 7.94 12.95
CA GLU A 512 16.01 8.37 14.02
C GLU A 512 16.22 7.48 15.26
N PRO A 513 16.42 8.02 16.47
CA PRO A 513 16.84 7.19 17.60
C PRO A 513 15.77 6.19 18.04
N GLU A 514 14.47 6.43 17.76
CA GLU A 514 13.41 5.43 17.98
C GLU A 514 13.47 4.20 17.07
N GLN A 515 14.21 4.25 15.96
CA GLN A 515 14.43 3.09 15.09
C GLN A 515 15.64 2.26 15.56
N ASN A 516 16.35 2.71 16.60
CA ASN A 516 17.39 1.92 17.23
C ASN A 516 16.76 0.76 18.03
N GLY A 517 17.36 -0.43 17.92
CA GLY A 517 16.96 -1.63 18.66
C GLY A 517 17.70 -1.84 19.98
N ASP A 518 18.68 -0.99 20.33
CA ASP A 518 19.49 -1.15 21.54
C ASP A 518 18.64 -1.16 22.82
N PHE A 519 17.52 -0.43 22.87
CA PHE A 519 16.58 -0.44 24.01
C PHE A 519 16.05 -1.84 24.35
N ILE A 520 16.00 -2.75 23.38
CA ILE A 520 15.56 -4.14 23.59
C ILE A 520 16.59 -4.87 24.46
N TYR A 521 17.87 -4.69 24.15
CA TYR A 521 18.98 -5.29 24.88
C TYR A 521 19.19 -4.65 26.27
N ILE A 522 18.94 -3.34 26.38
CA ILE A 522 18.87 -2.63 27.66
C ILE A 522 17.73 -3.21 28.51
N SER A 523 16.50 -3.27 27.97
CA SER A 523 15.32 -3.80 28.67
C SER A 523 15.48 -5.27 29.06
N GLU A 524 16.16 -6.09 28.26
CA GLU A 524 16.49 -7.47 28.62
C GLU A 524 17.47 -7.56 29.81
N GLN A 525 18.43 -6.63 29.95
CA GLN A 525 19.30 -6.56 31.13
C GLN A 525 18.50 -6.11 32.36
N LEU A 526 17.81 -4.96 32.28
CA LEU A 526 17.01 -4.40 33.38
C LEU A 526 15.95 -5.37 33.92
N LYS A 527 15.37 -6.24 33.07
CA LYS A 527 14.42 -7.28 33.49
C LYS A 527 15.03 -8.37 34.39
N ASN A 528 16.31 -8.66 34.23
CA ASN A 528 17.01 -9.68 35.02
C ASN A 528 17.59 -9.09 36.30
N ASP A 529 17.99 -7.81 36.26
CA ASP A 529 18.64 -7.12 37.37
C ASP A 529 17.62 -6.60 38.39
N PHE A 530 16.62 -5.82 37.94
CA PHE A 530 15.64 -5.21 38.85
C PHE A 530 14.53 -6.17 39.29
N TYR A 531 14.21 -6.12 40.59
CA TYR A 531 13.03 -6.81 41.13
C TYR A 531 11.76 -5.98 40.93
N PHE A 532 10.84 -6.50 40.10
CA PHE A 532 9.50 -5.94 39.93
C PHE A 532 8.46 -6.75 40.72
N GLU A 533 7.65 -6.07 41.55
CA GLU A 533 6.51 -6.67 42.26
C GLU A 533 5.53 -7.33 41.25
N PRO A 534 4.89 -8.47 41.59
CA PRO A 534 4.13 -9.30 40.64
C PRO A 534 2.70 -8.78 40.35
N GLU A 535 2.53 -7.46 40.29
CA GLU A 535 1.24 -6.80 40.02
C GLU A 535 0.99 -6.65 38.51
N TYR A 536 -0.20 -7.05 38.04
CA TYR A 536 -0.59 -6.95 36.62
C TYR A 536 -1.13 -5.58 36.20
N LEU A 537 -1.51 -4.75 37.18
CA LEU A 537 -2.14 -3.44 36.95
C LEU A 537 -1.20 -2.26 37.27
N ALA A 538 -0.14 -2.51 38.05
CA ALA A 538 0.96 -1.58 38.27
C ALA A 538 1.65 -1.20 36.97
N ARG A 539 1.89 0.10 36.79
CA ARG A 539 2.70 0.62 35.68
C ARG A 539 4.15 0.87 36.11
N VAL A 540 5.04 0.57 35.17
CA VAL A 540 6.37 1.18 35.11
C VAL A 540 6.29 2.43 34.21
N LYS A 541 7.10 3.45 34.51
CA LYS A 541 7.25 4.69 33.74
C LYS A 541 8.73 4.92 33.41
N ASN A 542 9.04 5.34 32.19
CA ASN A 542 10.37 5.75 31.74
C ASN A 542 10.39 7.20 31.24
N PRO A 543 10.47 8.20 32.14
CA PRO A 543 10.24 9.62 31.81
C PRO A 543 11.36 10.27 30.98
N ASP A 544 12.49 9.59 30.78
CA ASP A 544 13.59 10.05 29.92
C ASP A 544 13.58 9.43 28.50
N GLU A 545 12.59 8.57 28.22
CA GLU A 545 12.37 7.86 26.94
C GLU A 545 13.57 7.03 26.43
N THR A 546 14.57 6.77 27.28
CA THR A 546 15.75 5.93 26.94
C THR A 546 15.38 4.51 26.52
N LEU A 547 14.27 3.98 27.06
CA LEU A 547 13.80 2.64 26.78
C LEU A 547 12.87 2.56 25.56
N ASN A 548 12.52 3.70 24.93
CA ASN A 548 11.60 3.79 23.78
C ASN A 548 10.18 3.26 24.08
N ALA A 549 9.23 3.54 23.19
CA ALA A 549 7.89 3.00 23.30
C ALA A 549 7.89 1.45 23.28
N ASN A 550 6.97 0.84 24.03
CA ASN A 550 6.77 -0.62 24.20
C ASN A 550 7.80 -1.38 25.08
N TYR A 551 8.76 -0.74 25.73
CA TYR A 551 9.70 -1.44 26.64
C TYR A 551 8.99 -2.29 27.72
N GLY A 552 7.82 -1.85 28.20
CA GLY A 552 6.97 -2.59 29.13
C GLY A 552 6.57 -4.00 28.63
N PHE A 553 6.45 -4.22 27.31
CA PHE A 553 6.25 -5.57 26.75
C PHE A 553 7.44 -6.49 27.05
N ILE A 554 8.66 -5.95 26.94
CA ILE A 554 9.92 -6.65 27.18
C ILE A 554 10.08 -6.93 28.67
N LEU A 555 9.93 -5.91 29.53
CA LEU A 555 9.92 -6.07 30.99
C LEU A 555 8.76 -6.96 31.48
N SER A 556 7.70 -7.09 30.67
CA SER A 556 6.44 -7.74 31.04
C SER A 556 5.76 -7.05 32.22
N ARG A 557 5.59 -5.73 32.10
CA ARG A 557 4.80 -4.84 32.98
C ARG A 557 3.97 -3.88 32.13
N ALA A 558 2.92 -3.29 32.71
CA ALA A 558 2.19 -2.23 32.05
C ALA A 558 3.06 -0.96 31.98
N ALA A 559 2.94 -0.20 30.91
CA ALA A 559 3.48 1.16 30.77
C ALA A 559 2.38 2.08 30.21
N LEU A 560 2.60 3.38 30.12
CA LEU A 560 1.73 4.25 29.30
C LEU A 560 2.23 4.27 27.85
N SER A 561 3.56 4.36 27.67
CA SER A 561 4.19 4.47 26.36
C SER A 561 4.00 3.22 25.50
N ASN A 562 3.47 3.42 24.29
CA ASN A 562 3.21 2.33 23.36
C ASN A 562 3.16 2.80 21.91
N TRP A 563 3.60 1.94 20.99
CA TRP A 563 3.51 2.14 19.55
C TRP A 563 2.30 1.37 19.01
N THR A 564 1.08 1.82 19.33
CA THR A 564 -0.12 1.31 18.68
C THR A 564 -0.82 2.40 17.87
N HIS A 565 -0.76 2.30 16.55
CA HIS A 565 -1.53 3.15 15.62
C HIS A 565 -3.06 2.92 15.68
N MET A 566 -3.57 2.40 16.80
CA MET A 566 -4.94 1.95 17.01
C MET A 566 -5.55 2.44 18.34
N ILE A 567 -4.86 3.33 19.07
CA ILE A 567 -5.46 4.10 20.16
C ILE A 567 -6.66 4.92 19.66
N ALA A 568 -7.65 5.10 20.53
CA ALA A 568 -8.79 5.96 20.29
C ALA A 568 -8.34 7.44 20.36
N PRO A 569 -8.96 8.36 19.57
CA PRO A 569 -8.60 9.77 19.61
C PRO A 569 -8.66 10.37 21.02
N GLY A 570 -9.71 10.04 21.78
CA GLY A 570 -9.90 10.51 23.16
C GLY A 570 -8.88 9.97 24.17
N GLU A 571 -8.18 8.87 23.87
CA GLU A 571 -7.09 8.38 24.72
C GLU A 571 -5.83 9.24 24.54
N GLN A 572 -5.52 9.64 23.31
CA GLN A 572 -4.38 10.55 23.02
C GLN A 572 -4.69 12.00 23.41
N ASP A 573 -5.89 12.47 23.10
CA ASP A 573 -6.36 13.81 23.49
C ASP A 573 -6.43 13.91 25.03
N GLY A 574 -6.95 12.85 25.69
CA GLY A 574 -7.00 12.74 27.15
C GLY A 574 -5.62 12.70 27.82
N ALA A 575 -4.70 11.84 27.37
CA ALA A 575 -3.35 11.76 27.93
C ALA A 575 -2.62 13.11 27.86
N TYR A 576 -2.79 13.85 26.76
CA TYR A 576 -2.23 15.19 26.61
C TYR A 576 -2.90 16.22 27.54
N SER A 577 -4.23 16.24 27.67
CA SER A 577 -4.93 17.09 28.66
C SER A 577 -4.52 16.79 30.11
N TRP A 578 -3.96 15.61 30.38
CA TRP A 578 -3.44 15.17 31.67
C TRP A 578 -1.92 15.41 31.83
N GLY A 579 -1.27 16.07 30.86
CA GLY A 579 0.12 16.51 30.95
C GLY A 579 1.16 15.56 30.35
N TYR A 580 0.77 14.37 29.88
CA TYR A 580 1.72 13.45 29.22
C TYR A 580 2.06 13.93 27.80
N SER A 581 3.31 13.69 27.40
CA SER A 581 3.78 13.99 26.05
C SER A 581 3.14 13.01 25.04
N VAL A 582 2.93 13.48 23.81
CA VAL A 582 2.38 12.66 22.72
C VAL A 582 3.05 13.04 21.41
N GLN A 583 3.33 12.05 20.57
CA GLN A 583 4.00 12.25 19.28
C GLN A 583 3.42 11.32 18.20
N PHE A 584 2.96 11.88 17.09
CA PHE A 584 2.17 11.29 16.00
C PHE A 584 0.93 10.51 16.48
N THR A 585 1.12 9.22 16.79
CA THR A 585 0.09 8.33 17.34
C THR A 585 0.61 7.51 18.52
N ARG A 586 1.69 7.95 19.17
CA ARG A 586 2.23 7.37 20.40
C ARG A 586 1.57 8.06 21.59
N LEU A 587 1.38 7.30 22.66
CA LEU A 587 1.45 7.83 24.02
C LEU A 587 2.90 7.67 24.49
N LEU A 588 3.36 8.59 25.32
CA LEU A 588 4.73 8.60 25.87
C LEU A 588 4.67 8.52 27.40
N ASP A 589 5.77 8.12 28.03
CA ASP A 589 5.93 8.12 29.48
C ASP A 589 6.49 9.48 29.95
N ALA A 590 7.15 10.25 29.09
CA ALA A 590 7.56 11.63 29.38
C ALA A 590 6.37 12.56 29.71
N GLY A 591 6.59 13.47 30.66
CA GLY A 591 5.56 14.39 31.17
C GLY A 591 4.65 13.76 32.23
N GLY A 592 3.42 14.25 32.31
CA GLY A 592 2.47 13.98 33.40
C GLY A 592 2.81 14.78 34.67
N THR A 593 2.07 14.54 35.74
CA THR A 593 2.37 15.09 37.08
C THR A 593 2.29 14.01 38.15
N VAL A 594 2.78 14.32 39.37
CA VAL A 594 2.70 13.41 40.53
C VAL A 594 1.28 12.90 40.80
N PHE A 595 0.25 13.72 40.58
CA PHE A 595 -1.15 13.33 40.70
C PHE A 595 -1.59 12.35 39.60
N THR A 596 -1.15 12.55 38.36
CA THR A 596 -1.56 11.68 37.24
C THR A 596 -0.82 10.35 37.26
N ASP A 597 0.45 10.34 37.66
CA ASP A 597 1.22 9.11 37.86
C ASP A 597 0.62 8.24 38.97
N ALA A 598 0.24 8.87 40.09
CA ALA A 598 -0.46 8.19 41.18
C ALA A 598 -1.83 7.63 40.72
N LEU A 599 -2.63 8.40 39.98
CA LEU A 599 -3.93 7.99 39.45
C LEU A 599 -3.87 6.91 38.35
N LEU A 600 -2.81 6.89 37.53
CA LEU A 600 -2.61 5.86 36.50
C LEU A 600 -1.95 4.58 37.03
N GLY A 601 -1.66 4.51 38.34
CA GLY A 601 -1.10 3.34 39.00
C GLY A 601 0.38 3.12 38.72
N VAL A 602 1.16 4.19 38.53
CA VAL A 602 2.63 4.09 38.41
C VAL A 602 3.20 3.65 39.77
N ARG A 603 3.85 2.49 39.80
CA ARG A 603 4.51 1.93 41.01
C ARG A 603 6.03 1.92 40.90
N ASN A 604 6.58 1.94 39.68
CA ASN A 604 8.01 1.99 39.42
C ASN A 604 8.34 3.07 38.38
N VAL A 605 9.42 3.82 38.60
CA VAL A 605 10.01 4.71 37.61
C VAL A 605 11.42 4.22 37.31
N ILE A 606 11.76 4.06 36.03
CA ILE A 606 13.11 3.71 35.58
C ILE A 606 13.68 4.90 34.82
N SER A 607 14.85 5.39 35.21
CA SER A 607 15.53 6.46 34.50
C SER A 607 17.05 6.40 34.67
N THR A 608 17.77 6.97 33.70
CA THR A 608 19.20 7.31 33.78
C THR A 608 19.44 8.69 34.41
N VAL A 609 18.39 9.52 34.50
CA VAL A 609 18.40 10.84 35.13
C VAL A 609 17.97 10.69 36.59
N PRO A 610 18.68 11.29 37.57
CA PRO A 610 18.23 11.28 38.96
C PRO A 610 16.86 11.93 39.14
N MET A 611 15.96 11.26 39.86
CA MET A 611 14.62 11.76 40.21
C MET A 611 14.63 12.50 41.56
N ASP A 612 13.68 13.40 41.77
CA ASP A 612 13.57 14.21 43.00
C ASP A 612 13.17 13.36 44.22
N GLU A 613 14.02 13.36 45.25
CA GLU A 613 13.85 12.58 46.48
C GLU A 613 12.58 12.96 47.29
N ARG A 614 12.00 14.15 47.06
CA ARG A 614 10.71 14.56 47.65
C ARG A 614 9.52 13.83 47.02
N LEU A 615 9.62 13.42 45.76
CA LEU A 615 8.55 12.72 45.03
C LEU A 615 8.80 11.20 44.88
N TYR A 616 10.06 10.78 44.94
CA TYR A 616 10.51 9.44 44.62
C TYR A 616 11.48 8.87 45.67
N GLU A 617 11.41 7.56 45.90
CA GLU A 617 12.37 6.81 46.71
C GLU A 617 13.23 5.94 45.80
N LEU A 618 14.56 6.06 45.89
CA LEU A 618 15.49 5.19 45.16
C LEU A 618 15.47 3.79 45.80
N VAL A 619 15.13 2.78 45.01
CA VAL A 619 15.01 1.37 45.47
C VAL A 619 16.22 0.54 45.04
N ASP A 620 16.72 0.75 43.82
CA ASP A 620 17.76 -0.08 43.23
C ASP A 620 18.54 0.67 42.12
N GLU A 621 19.75 0.23 41.80
CA GLU A 621 20.56 0.75 40.68
C GLU A 621 21.36 -0.37 39.98
N THR A 622 21.46 -0.32 38.66
CA THR A 622 22.29 -1.26 37.87
C THR A 622 23.00 -0.59 36.69
N GLU A 623 24.16 -1.12 36.32
CA GLU A 623 25.03 -0.60 35.26
C GLU A 623 24.98 -1.52 34.02
N VAL A 624 24.12 -1.18 33.06
CA VAL A 624 23.85 -2.01 31.87
C VAL A 624 24.64 -1.56 30.65
N ASN A 625 24.95 -2.51 29.76
CA ASN A 625 25.65 -2.22 28.50
C ASN A 625 24.62 -1.66 27.50
N ILE A 626 24.83 -0.43 27.03
CA ILE A 626 23.83 0.28 26.22
C ILE A 626 23.88 -0.03 24.73
N LYS A 627 24.93 -0.74 24.25
CA LYS A 627 25.02 -1.22 22.87
C LYS A 627 25.51 -2.66 22.83
N ARG A 628 24.87 -3.49 22.02
CA ARG A 628 25.15 -4.94 21.98
C ARG A 628 26.56 -5.22 21.42
N GLY A 629 27.46 -5.67 22.29
CA GLY A 629 28.86 -5.95 21.93
C GLY A 629 29.79 -4.73 22.00
N SER A 630 29.37 -3.69 22.72
CA SER A 630 30.21 -2.58 23.17
C SER A 630 30.47 -2.71 24.67
N ASP A 631 31.60 -2.17 25.15
CA ASP A 631 31.87 -1.97 26.58
C ASP A 631 31.29 -0.64 27.12
N GLU A 632 30.46 0.02 26.30
CA GLU A 632 29.77 1.28 26.60
C GLU A 632 28.53 1.02 27.45
N LYS A 633 28.41 1.74 28.57
CA LYS A 633 27.41 1.50 29.63
C LYS A 633 26.71 2.77 30.09
N ALA A 634 25.58 2.59 30.77
CA ALA A 634 24.92 3.62 31.57
C ALA A 634 24.32 3.01 32.85
N THR A 635 24.31 3.79 33.92
CA THR A 635 23.56 3.46 35.14
C THR A 635 22.08 3.75 34.93
N TYR A 636 21.23 2.80 35.30
CA TYR A 636 19.80 2.99 35.43
C TYR A 636 19.43 2.88 36.91
N TYR A 637 18.56 3.77 37.34
CA TYR A 637 18.01 3.84 38.68
C TYR A 637 16.54 3.38 38.64
N MET A 638 16.13 2.54 39.59
CA MET A 638 14.73 2.19 39.81
C MET A 638 14.22 2.91 41.06
N TYR A 639 13.20 3.73 40.87
CA TYR A 639 12.51 4.46 41.92
C TYR A 639 11.10 3.90 42.18
N LYS A 640 10.60 4.09 43.40
CA LYS A 640 9.18 3.95 43.78
C LYS A 640 8.62 5.37 44.00
N PRO A 641 7.53 5.79 43.34
CA PRO A 641 6.87 7.04 43.68
C PRO A 641 6.38 7.01 45.14
N ARG A 642 6.56 8.10 45.89
CA ARG A 642 6.02 8.20 47.26
C ARG A 642 4.51 8.25 47.25
N TYR A 643 3.95 8.97 46.28
CA TYR A 643 2.52 9.11 46.06
C TYR A 643 2.03 8.05 45.08
N THR A 644 1.23 7.10 45.56
CA THR A 644 0.53 6.13 44.70
C THR A 644 -0.89 5.90 45.22
N LEU A 645 -1.80 5.54 44.32
CA LEU A 645 -3.21 5.26 44.65
C LEU A 645 -3.58 3.83 44.22
N PRO A 646 -4.60 3.21 44.82
CA PRO A 646 -5.09 1.90 44.42
C PRO A 646 -5.70 1.96 43.00
N PHE A 647 -5.73 0.82 42.30
CA PHE A 647 -6.18 0.80 40.90
C PHE A 647 -7.67 1.16 40.74
N GLY A 648 -8.49 0.85 41.75
CA GLY A 648 -9.92 1.16 41.77
C GLY A 648 -10.27 2.27 42.75
N ILE A 649 -10.46 3.50 42.25
CA ILE A 649 -10.93 4.64 43.06
C ILE A 649 -12.44 4.86 42.87
N LYS A 650 -13.17 4.98 43.98
CA LYS A 650 -14.62 5.24 43.98
C LYS A 650 -14.92 6.73 44.05
N LEU A 651 -15.35 7.30 42.93
CA LEU A 651 -15.81 8.69 42.85
C LEU A 651 -17.18 8.87 43.53
N LYS A 652 -17.40 10.04 44.15
CA LYS A 652 -18.69 10.48 44.74
C LYS A 652 -19.70 10.95 43.69
N GLY A 653 -19.21 11.18 42.47
CA GLY A 653 -19.89 11.65 41.27
C GLY A 653 -18.83 12.21 40.32
N ILE A 654 -19.12 12.34 39.04
CA ILE A 654 -18.24 12.99 38.06
C ILE A 654 -19.12 13.78 37.07
N ASP A 655 -18.63 14.91 36.57
CA ASP A 655 -19.26 15.57 35.43
C ASP A 655 -18.86 14.81 34.16
N ASP A 656 -19.83 14.30 33.39
CA ASP A 656 -19.60 13.60 32.12
C ASP A 656 -18.79 14.46 31.12
N LYS A 657 -18.72 15.78 31.33
CA LYS A 657 -17.98 16.76 30.52
C LYS A 657 -16.59 17.11 31.06
N PHE A 658 -16.05 16.40 32.05
CA PHE A 658 -14.73 16.71 32.63
C PHE A 658 -13.56 16.67 31.63
N THR A 659 -13.73 16.01 30.47
CA THR A 659 -12.77 15.98 29.35
C THR A 659 -13.10 16.95 28.22
N GLU A 660 -14.26 17.60 28.25
CA GLU A 660 -14.62 18.66 27.29
C GLU A 660 -14.12 20.02 27.82
N ASP A 661 -13.36 20.72 26.98
CA ASP A 661 -12.76 22.04 27.25
C ASP A 661 -11.97 22.10 28.57
N ALA A 662 -11.23 21.04 28.90
CA ALA A 662 -10.44 20.92 30.13
C ALA A 662 -8.95 21.17 29.89
N ASN A 663 -8.45 22.28 30.43
CA ASN A 663 -7.03 22.45 30.71
C ASN A 663 -6.63 21.60 31.93
N ILE A 664 -5.33 21.34 32.08
CA ILE A 664 -4.82 20.36 33.05
C ILE A 664 -5.26 20.64 34.49
N VAL A 665 -5.25 21.90 34.94
CA VAL A 665 -5.74 22.28 36.29
C VAL A 665 -7.22 21.94 36.48
N LYS A 666 -8.08 22.21 35.48
CA LYS A 666 -9.50 21.83 35.52
C LYS A 666 -9.68 20.31 35.54
N ALA A 667 -8.89 19.57 34.76
CA ALA A 667 -8.94 18.10 34.72
C ALA A 667 -8.55 17.50 36.08
N HIS A 668 -7.42 17.92 36.65
CA HIS A 668 -6.94 17.48 37.96
C HIS A 668 -7.97 17.76 39.06
N ASN A 669 -8.41 19.02 39.18
CA ASN A 669 -9.33 19.41 40.23
C ASN A 669 -10.73 18.80 40.08
N SER A 670 -11.20 18.56 38.85
CA SER A 670 -12.48 17.86 38.63
C SER A 670 -12.45 16.44 39.22
N ILE A 671 -11.36 15.69 38.99
CA ILE A 671 -11.20 14.34 39.55
C ILE A 671 -10.91 14.37 41.04
N TYR A 672 -10.06 15.28 41.51
CA TYR A 672 -9.76 15.43 42.94
C TYR A 672 -11.03 15.72 43.75
N ARG A 673 -11.82 16.73 43.36
CA ARG A 673 -13.12 17.06 43.98
C ARG A 673 -14.15 15.92 43.91
N SER A 674 -14.06 15.09 42.87
CA SER A 674 -14.87 13.88 42.73
C SER A 674 -14.50 12.79 43.76
N ILE A 675 -13.31 12.87 44.37
CA ILE A 675 -12.82 11.97 45.42
C ILE A 675 -13.00 12.60 46.81
N THR A 676 -12.53 13.83 47.04
CA THR A 676 -12.48 14.51 48.35
C THR A 676 -13.77 15.27 48.65
N GLY A 677 -14.03 16.38 47.95
CA GLY A 677 -15.19 17.24 48.13
C GLY A 677 -15.21 18.38 47.11
N PRO A 678 -16.36 19.06 46.90
CA PRO A 678 -16.50 20.07 45.84
C PRO A 678 -15.62 21.32 46.03
N ASP A 679 -15.15 21.55 47.25
CA ASP A 679 -14.43 22.75 47.70
C ASP A 679 -12.90 22.55 47.80
N ASP A 680 -12.39 21.32 47.59
CA ASP A 680 -10.98 20.97 47.71
C ASP A 680 -10.26 21.03 46.35
N ASP A 681 -9.08 21.67 46.25
CA ASP A 681 -8.27 21.72 45.03
C ASP A 681 -6.86 21.16 45.26
N ILE A 682 -6.28 20.53 44.22
CA ILE A 682 -4.94 19.94 44.26
C ILE A 682 -3.97 20.59 43.27
N ALA A 683 -4.47 21.06 42.13
CA ALA A 683 -3.73 21.80 41.12
C ALA A 683 -4.14 23.28 41.12
N TYR A 684 -3.22 24.18 40.82
CA TYR A 684 -3.52 25.60 40.65
C TYR A 684 -2.58 26.28 39.65
N TRP A 685 -3.04 27.40 39.09
CA TRP A 685 -2.24 28.26 38.23
C TRP A 685 -1.30 29.11 39.08
N ILE A 686 -0.01 29.06 38.76
CA ILE A 686 1.01 29.98 39.28
C ILE A 686 1.18 31.12 38.28
N VAL A 687 1.39 30.78 37.00
CA VAL A 687 1.43 31.70 35.87
C VAL A 687 0.42 31.22 34.82
N ARG A 688 -0.33 32.15 34.24
CA ARG A 688 -1.16 31.92 33.06
C ARG A 688 -1.29 33.22 32.25
N ASP A 689 -1.09 33.13 30.94
CA ASP A 689 -1.06 34.31 30.03
C ASP A 689 -2.41 35.07 30.01
N ASP A 690 -3.53 34.36 30.19
CA ASP A 690 -4.90 34.87 29.99
C ASP A 690 -5.41 35.91 31.01
N ASN A 691 -5.29 35.63 32.32
CA ASN A 691 -5.95 36.39 33.40
C ASN A 691 -5.53 35.93 34.80
N ALA A 692 -5.44 36.89 35.74
CA ALA A 692 -5.43 36.68 37.19
C ALA A 692 -4.42 35.62 37.71
N SER A 693 -3.13 35.92 37.55
CA SER A 693 -2.10 35.40 38.46
C SER A 693 -2.40 35.80 39.92
N ALA A 694 -1.82 35.11 40.89
CA ALA A 694 -1.89 35.55 42.28
C ALA A 694 -1.21 36.91 42.49
N ASP A 695 -1.57 37.64 43.55
CA ASP A 695 -1.07 39.00 43.85
C ASP A 695 0.47 39.06 44.03
N ASP A 696 1.11 37.93 44.35
CA ASP A 696 2.56 37.78 44.58
C ASP A 696 3.32 37.21 43.35
N VAL A 697 2.84 37.45 42.12
CA VAL A 697 3.46 36.99 40.86
C VAL A 697 3.84 38.16 39.96
N SER A 698 5.09 38.20 39.50
CA SER A 698 5.57 39.19 38.53
C SER A 698 6.14 38.51 37.29
N THR A 699 5.51 38.75 36.13
CA THR A 699 5.98 38.27 34.82
C THR A 699 6.48 39.44 33.97
N GLU A 700 7.74 39.37 33.55
CA GLU A 700 8.32 40.27 32.55
C GLU A 700 8.48 39.53 31.21
N THR A 701 8.39 40.27 30.10
CA THR A 701 8.62 39.70 28.76
C THR A 701 9.45 40.67 27.92
N ALA A 702 10.55 40.17 27.38
CA ALA A 702 11.48 40.92 26.54
C ALA A 702 11.59 40.27 25.16
N SER A 703 11.60 41.07 24.10
CA SER A 703 11.82 40.60 22.73
C SER A 703 13.03 41.30 22.12
N VAL A 704 14.04 40.53 21.72
CA VAL A 704 15.31 41.04 21.18
C VAL A 704 15.70 40.22 19.96
N ASN A 705 15.96 40.88 18.82
CA ASN A 705 16.51 40.29 17.59
C ASN A 705 15.83 39.01 17.05
N GLY A 706 14.55 38.77 17.35
CA GLY A 706 13.85 37.56 16.93
C GLY A 706 13.83 36.43 17.97
N SER A 707 14.19 36.72 19.23
CA SER A 707 13.94 35.87 20.39
C SER A 707 12.93 36.51 21.35
N LYS A 708 12.14 35.71 22.07
CA LYS A 708 11.21 36.10 23.16
C LYS A 708 11.72 35.47 24.46
N GLN A 709 11.99 36.27 25.47
CA GLN A 709 12.28 35.79 26.83
C GLN A 709 11.10 36.15 27.74
N VAL A 710 10.64 35.19 28.54
CA VAL A 710 9.60 35.35 29.57
C VAL A 710 10.20 34.99 30.92
N ASP A 711 10.31 35.96 31.81
CA ASP A 711 10.82 35.80 33.17
C ASP A 711 9.64 35.93 34.15
N ALA A 712 9.27 34.84 34.81
CA ALA A 712 8.19 34.80 35.80
C ALA A 712 8.77 34.52 37.20
N SER A 713 8.58 35.46 38.13
CA SER A 713 8.98 35.32 39.54
C SER A 713 7.74 35.21 40.42
N PHE A 714 7.74 34.26 41.36
CA PHE A 714 6.59 33.95 42.21
C PHE A 714 7.02 33.33 43.55
N LYS A 715 6.16 33.44 44.57
CA LYS A 715 6.39 32.86 45.89
C LYS A 715 5.63 31.53 46.08
N ILE A 716 6.32 30.51 46.56
CA ILE A 716 5.73 29.22 46.94
C ILE A 716 5.53 29.17 48.45
N GLY A 717 4.29 29.29 48.92
CA GLY A 717 3.93 29.35 50.36
C GLY A 717 3.53 28.02 51.02
N LYS A 718 3.62 26.90 50.30
CA LYS A 718 3.30 25.53 50.76
C LYS A 718 4.08 24.52 49.92
N GLU A 719 4.28 23.29 50.39
CA GLU A 719 5.05 22.31 49.61
C GLU A 719 4.34 21.95 48.29
N THR A 720 5.00 22.26 47.18
CA THR A 720 4.40 22.27 45.84
C THR A 720 5.35 21.71 44.80
N ALA A 721 4.90 20.71 44.03
CA ALA A 721 5.57 20.27 42.80
C ALA A 721 5.17 21.19 41.64
N VAL A 722 6.14 21.82 40.99
CA VAL A 722 5.93 22.86 39.96
C VAL A 722 6.21 22.31 38.56
N TYR A 723 5.33 22.62 37.60
CA TYR A 723 5.42 22.16 36.22
C TYR A 723 5.19 23.32 35.23
N LEU A 724 5.94 23.31 34.12
CA LEU A 724 5.75 24.19 32.97
C LEU A 724 4.96 23.50 31.86
N LEU A 725 4.15 24.29 31.16
CA LEU A 725 3.35 23.92 29.99
C LEU A 725 3.59 24.97 28.89
N GLY A 726 3.26 24.65 27.64
CA GLY A 726 3.11 25.68 26.60
C GLY A 726 3.20 25.22 25.15
N ALA A 727 4.01 24.19 24.85
CA ALA A 727 4.40 23.86 23.47
C ALA A 727 3.26 23.47 22.50
N GLY A 728 2.07 23.13 22.99
CA GLY A 728 1.02 22.52 22.19
C GLY A 728 1.25 21.02 21.92
N LYS A 729 0.28 20.39 21.24
CA LYS A 729 0.25 18.94 21.02
C LYS A 729 0.99 18.56 19.73
N ASP A 730 1.85 17.53 19.79
CA ASP A 730 2.58 16.98 18.63
C ASP A 730 3.63 17.95 18.04
N THR A 731 4.16 18.84 18.89
CA THR A 731 5.13 19.89 18.52
C THR A 731 6.57 19.43 18.70
N GLU A 732 7.43 19.68 17.70
CA GLU A 732 8.86 19.27 17.68
C GLU A 732 9.87 20.44 17.58
N TYR A 733 9.40 21.69 17.69
CA TYR A 733 10.27 22.87 17.62
C TYR A 733 11.15 23.00 18.87
N ALA A 734 12.34 22.43 18.86
CA ALA A 734 13.37 22.62 19.90
C ALA A 734 13.92 24.07 19.93
N ASN A 735 13.05 25.03 20.26
CA ASN A 735 13.29 26.46 20.14
C ASN A 735 13.47 27.18 21.48
N SER A 736 13.11 26.58 22.62
CA SER A 736 13.26 27.20 23.94
C SER A 736 14.27 26.50 24.86
N THR A 737 14.76 27.23 25.85
CA THR A 737 15.42 26.68 27.04
C THR A 737 14.78 27.25 28.30
N ILE A 738 14.61 26.41 29.32
CA ILE A 738 13.96 26.76 30.59
C ILE A 738 15.02 26.80 31.68
N THR A 739 15.22 27.96 32.30
CA THR A 739 16.10 28.13 33.47
C THR A 739 15.27 28.40 34.72
N VAL A 740 15.67 27.82 35.85
CA VAL A 740 15.05 28.06 37.16
C VAL A 740 16.10 28.65 38.11
N GLU A 741 15.69 29.64 38.90
CA GLU A 741 16.50 30.40 39.85
C GLU A 741 15.83 30.33 41.24
N ARG A 742 16.61 30.01 42.28
CA ARG A 742 16.16 29.72 43.65
C ARG A 742 17.19 30.23 44.66
N GLY A 743 16.99 31.45 45.17
CA GLY A 743 17.99 32.11 46.02
C GLY A 743 19.30 32.37 45.26
N ASP A 744 20.40 31.73 45.68
CA ASP A 744 21.70 31.77 44.99
C ASP A 744 21.88 30.61 43.97
N ASP A 745 21.01 29.59 43.97
CA ASP A 745 21.09 28.44 43.07
C ASP A 745 20.38 28.74 41.73
N SER A 746 20.97 28.29 40.60
CA SER A 746 20.34 28.37 39.28
C SER A 746 20.72 27.17 38.41
N PHE A 747 19.74 26.62 37.67
CA PHE A 747 19.92 25.48 36.79
C PHE A 747 19.00 25.54 35.56
N THR A 748 19.43 24.94 34.44
CA THR A 748 18.55 24.68 33.29
C THR A 748 17.78 23.40 33.54
N ALA A 749 16.46 23.38 33.31
CA ALA A 749 15.65 22.18 33.40
C ALA A 749 16.06 21.16 32.33
N ASN A 750 16.16 19.89 32.71
CA ASN A 750 16.44 18.81 31.76
C ASN A 750 15.14 18.38 31.05
N VAL A 751 15.20 18.23 29.73
CA VAL A 751 14.06 17.90 28.87
C VAL A 751 14.45 16.67 28.03
N PRO A 752 14.73 15.52 28.69
CA PRO A 752 15.30 14.35 28.04
C PRO A 752 14.38 13.83 26.92
N THR A 753 14.99 13.33 25.86
CA THR A 753 14.32 12.76 24.69
C THR A 753 15.08 11.53 24.19
N ILE A 754 14.45 10.69 23.37
CA ILE A 754 15.08 9.45 22.92
C ILE A 754 16.41 9.70 22.20
N GLY A 755 17.48 9.04 22.68
CA GLY A 755 18.84 9.22 22.19
C GLY A 755 19.63 10.41 22.78
N ASP A 756 18.98 11.34 23.49
CA ASP A 756 19.63 12.45 24.20
C ASP A 756 18.96 12.75 25.55
N THR A 757 19.52 12.17 26.61
CA THR A 757 19.09 12.37 28.01
C THR A 757 19.61 13.67 28.64
N GLY A 758 20.48 14.40 27.94
CA GLY A 758 21.00 15.70 28.36
C GLY A 758 20.39 16.88 27.59
N ASN A 759 19.38 16.64 26.76
CA ASN A 759 18.70 17.69 26.00
C ASN A 759 18.02 18.71 26.94
N ILE A 760 18.37 19.98 26.78
CA ILE A 760 17.79 21.11 27.52
C ILE A 760 16.76 21.93 26.70
N TYR A 761 16.49 21.52 25.46
CA TYR A 761 15.59 22.26 24.56
C TYR A 761 14.16 21.74 24.65
N TYR A 762 13.19 22.65 24.79
CA TYR A 762 11.76 22.36 24.83
C TYR A 762 11.01 23.12 23.72
N PRO A 763 9.92 22.56 23.17
CA PRO A 763 9.57 21.13 23.20
C PRO A 763 10.66 20.25 22.58
N ALA A 764 10.88 19.07 23.16
CA ALA A 764 11.66 18.01 22.55
C ALA A 764 10.73 17.00 21.85
N HIS A 765 11.21 16.33 20.81
CA HIS A 765 10.37 15.46 19.96
C HIS A 765 9.66 14.33 20.74
N PHE A 766 10.17 13.90 21.91
CA PHE A 766 9.47 12.97 22.82
C PHE A 766 9.17 13.53 24.21
N ASN A 767 9.31 14.83 24.42
CA ASN A 767 9.05 15.49 25.70
C ASN A 767 8.54 16.92 25.44
N ASN A 768 7.24 17.03 25.22
CA ASN A 768 6.57 18.18 24.61
C ASN A 768 5.33 18.68 25.37
N ASN A 769 5.12 18.23 26.61
CA ASN A 769 3.98 18.65 27.43
C ASN A 769 4.44 19.15 28.82
N ALA A 770 4.04 18.52 29.93
CA ALA A 770 4.34 19.00 31.28
C ALA A 770 5.80 18.74 31.68
N VAL A 771 6.63 19.79 31.76
CA VAL A 771 8.02 19.70 32.22
C VAL A 771 8.08 19.96 33.71
N TYR A 772 8.59 19.00 34.49
CA TYR A 772 8.82 19.17 35.92
C TYR A 772 9.98 20.14 36.18
N LEU A 773 9.74 21.17 37.01
CA LEU A 773 10.74 22.18 37.36
C LEU A 773 11.35 21.97 38.75
N GLY A 774 10.75 21.15 39.61
CA GLY A 774 11.19 20.91 40.98
C GLY A 774 10.04 20.97 42.00
N THR A 775 10.32 20.55 43.24
CA THR A 775 9.42 20.71 44.38
C THR A 775 9.99 21.76 45.33
N TYR A 776 9.14 22.72 45.73
CA TYR A 776 9.52 23.92 46.47
C TYR A 776 8.64 24.11 47.70
N GLU A 777 9.18 24.71 48.77
CA GLU A 777 8.44 25.03 49.99
C GLU A 777 8.94 26.32 50.65
N ASN A 778 8.01 27.24 50.94
CA ASN A 778 8.27 28.49 51.69
C ASN A 778 9.40 29.38 51.09
N GLU A 779 9.62 29.29 49.78
CA GLU A 779 10.73 29.91 49.05
C GLU A 779 10.25 30.72 47.83
N ASP A 780 11.07 31.70 47.43
CA ASP A 780 10.83 32.55 46.25
C ASP A 780 11.55 31.93 45.04
N VAL A 781 10.83 31.75 43.92
CA VAL A 781 11.29 31.03 42.73
C VAL A 781 11.12 31.91 41.49
N LYS A 782 12.10 31.87 40.59
CA LYS A 782 12.01 32.49 39.26
C LYS A 782 12.22 31.46 38.16
N VAL A 783 11.38 31.52 37.13
CA VAL A 783 11.45 30.68 35.93
C VAL A 783 11.64 31.58 34.72
N SER A 784 12.71 31.35 33.97
CA SER A 784 13.13 32.16 32.82
C SER A 784 13.09 31.28 31.57
N VAL A 785 12.14 31.54 30.66
CA VAL A 785 11.95 30.79 29.41
C VAL A 785 12.42 31.63 28.24
N SER A 786 13.52 31.22 27.60
CA SER A 786 14.07 31.92 26.42
C SER A 786 13.75 31.13 25.15
N MET A 787 13.04 31.76 24.20
CA MET A 787 12.54 31.16 22.95
C MET A 787 13.19 31.81 21.73
N ASP A 788 13.66 31.00 20.79
CA ASP A 788 14.30 31.41 19.54
C ASP A 788 13.34 31.33 18.34
N GLY A 789 12.87 32.49 17.88
CA GLY A 789 11.94 32.61 16.75
C GLY A 789 12.54 32.28 15.38
N GLU A 790 13.86 32.06 15.26
CA GLU A 790 14.44 31.47 14.04
C GLU A 790 14.32 29.93 14.02
N LYS A 791 14.04 29.28 15.16
CA LYS A 791 13.90 27.81 15.28
C LYS A 791 12.46 27.30 15.30
N GLY A 792 11.49 28.13 15.64
CA GLY A 792 10.07 27.75 15.64
C GLY A 792 9.18 28.80 16.31
N ASP A 793 7.86 28.59 16.27
CA ASP A 793 6.88 29.55 16.77
C ASP A 793 6.94 29.76 18.29
N TYR A 794 6.61 30.98 18.73
CA TYR A 794 6.42 31.28 20.15
C TYR A 794 5.10 30.71 20.67
N TYR A 795 5.08 30.36 21.95
CA TYR A 795 3.90 29.86 22.64
C TYR A 795 3.68 30.55 24.00
N GLU A 796 2.59 30.20 24.67
CA GLU A 796 2.13 30.72 25.96
C GLU A 796 2.90 30.04 27.11
N VAL A 797 3.38 30.80 28.10
CA VAL A 797 4.18 30.25 29.22
C VAL A 797 3.28 30.05 30.43
N ASP A 798 2.71 28.85 30.52
CA ASP A 798 1.81 28.44 31.58
C ASP A 798 2.59 27.65 32.65
N ILE A 799 2.39 27.99 33.93
CA ILE A 799 3.06 27.31 35.06
C ILE A 799 2.02 26.91 36.10
N ILE A 800 2.04 25.64 36.51
CA ILE A 800 1.10 25.07 37.48
C ILE A 800 1.83 24.55 38.72
N GLY A 801 1.15 24.59 39.85
CA GLY A 801 1.56 23.93 41.09
C GLY A 801 0.63 22.78 41.44
N ILE A 802 1.20 21.66 41.88
CA ILE A 802 0.49 20.55 42.53
C ILE A 802 0.82 20.57 44.03
N ASP A 803 -0.21 20.69 44.87
CA ASP A 803 -0.11 20.72 46.33
C ASP A 803 0.25 19.33 46.88
N LEU A 804 1.40 19.21 47.55
CA LEU A 804 1.86 17.91 48.08
C LEU A 804 1.20 17.52 49.41
N ALA A 805 0.79 18.49 50.24
CA ALA A 805 0.01 18.18 51.45
C ALA A 805 -1.40 17.66 51.11
N ALA A 806 -1.97 18.11 49.98
CA ALA A 806 -3.18 17.54 49.40
C ALA A 806 -2.93 16.12 48.83
N MET A 807 -1.77 15.87 48.21
CA MET A 807 -1.37 14.52 47.78
C MET A 807 -1.19 13.56 48.96
N ASP A 808 -0.57 14.01 50.07
CA ASP A 808 -0.41 13.21 51.30
C ASP A 808 -1.78 12.82 51.87
N SER A 809 -2.66 13.80 52.13
CA SER A 809 -4.02 13.59 52.63
C SER A 809 -4.84 12.62 51.75
N LEU A 810 -4.67 12.71 50.44
CA LEU A 810 -5.30 11.80 49.48
C LEU A 810 -4.74 10.37 49.58
N CYS A 811 -3.42 10.20 49.68
CA CYS A 811 -2.78 8.90 49.83
C CYS A 811 -3.07 8.27 51.21
N GLU A 812 -3.08 9.06 52.30
CA GLU A 812 -3.49 8.62 53.64
C GLU A 812 -4.90 8.01 53.63
N THR A 813 -5.82 8.62 52.87
CA THR A 813 -7.20 8.14 52.69
C THR A 813 -7.30 6.74 52.06
N TYR A 814 -6.24 6.26 51.40
CA TYR A 814 -6.16 4.95 50.73
C TYR A 814 -5.04 4.05 51.29
N THR A 815 -4.70 4.20 52.57
CA THR A 815 -3.69 3.38 53.25
C THR A 815 -4.10 1.93 53.53
N GLU A 816 -5.40 1.63 53.53
CA GLU A 816 -5.90 0.24 53.48
C GLU A 816 -6.09 -0.21 52.00
N PRO A 817 -5.59 -1.40 51.59
CA PRO A 817 -5.53 -1.79 50.20
C PRO A 817 -6.91 -2.16 49.63
N LEU A 818 -7.56 -1.19 48.96
CA LEU A 818 -8.76 -1.44 48.14
C LEU A 818 -8.53 -2.52 47.06
N ASP A 819 -7.29 -2.78 46.69
CA ASP A 819 -6.90 -3.84 45.76
C ASP A 819 -7.24 -5.26 46.30
N GLU A 820 -7.41 -5.47 47.62
CA GLU A 820 -7.94 -6.75 48.18
C GLU A 820 -9.38 -7.04 47.71
N HIS A 821 -10.12 -6.01 47.29
CA HIS A 821 -11.48 -6.15 46.76
C HIS A 821 -11.54 -6.40 45.25
N ILE A 822 -10.41 -6.45 44.54
CA ILE A 822 -10.31 -6.51 43.07
C ILE A 822 -9.82 -7.88 42.59
N ASP A 823 -10.74 -8.79 42.23
CA ASP A 823 -10.39 -10.09 41.63
C ASP A 823 -10.15 -9.96 40.12
N ILE A 824 -8.87 -10.14 39.72
CA ILE A 824 -8.42 -10.06 38.32
C ILE A 824 -8.52 -11.45 37.67
N GLY A 825 -9.74 -11.84 37.30
CA GLY A 825 -9.98 -13.03 36.49
C GLY A 825 -9.44 -12.88 35.06
N LYS A 826 -9.05 -13.99 34.42
CA LYS A 826 -8.45 -14.01 33.05
C LYS A 826 -9.24 -13.26 31.96
N ASN A 827 -10.53 -13.04 32.16
CA ASN A 827 -11.44 -12.40 31.19
C ASN A 827 -12.21 -11.20 31.78
N ALA A 828 -12.03 -10.86 33.07
CA ALA A 828 -12.84 -9.86 33.76
C ALA A 828 -12.15 -9.38 35.05
N VAL A 829 -12.25 -8.08 35.36
CA VAL A 829 -11.91 -7.52 36.67
C VAL A 829 -13.20 -7.42 37.49
N THR A 830 -13.20 -7.99 38.69
CA THR A 830 -14.38 -8.08 39.55
C THR A 830 -14.16 -7.27 40.82
N PHE A 831 -14.89 -6.16 40.95
CA PHE A 831 -14.92 -5.36 42.17
C PHE A 831 -15.93 -5.95 43.15
N THR A 832 -15.45 -6.52 44.25
CA THR A 832 -16.29 -6.85 45.41
C THR A 832 -16.60 -5.59 46.21
N GLN A 833 -17.66 -5.61 47.03
CA GLN A 833 -17.95 -4.49 47.93
C GLN A 833 -17.11 -4.63 49.21
N ALA A 834 -16.46 -3.53 49.59
CA ALA A 834 -16.20 -3.17 50.98
C ALA A 834 -17.50 -2.65 51.62
#